data_AF-A0AAD7W1R9-F1
#
_entry.id   AF-A0AAD7W1R9-F1
#
_cell.length_a   1.000
_cell.length_b   1.000
_cell.length_c   1.000
_cell.angle_alpha   90.00
_cell.angle_beta   90.00
_cell.angle_gamma   90.00
#
_symmetry.space_group_name_H-M   'P 1'
#
loop_
_entity.id
_entity.type
_entity.pdbx_description
1 polymer ?
#
loop_
_entity_poly.entity_id
_entity_poly.type
_entity_poly.pdbx_seq_one_letter_code
_entity_poly.pdbx_strand_id
1 'polypeptide(L)'
;MDRRGMRVGVVPPADGGARLGKTGAQIDAEPGSGVWRLGLTAAAVQTQAPQAGPGQGLAVRRSGQRAARVQHLSHDCVNRSAGHAGACHRGSITRTAGACLQPAAGGSGSRALSELCTAIWDALRIYPGTNKGLHSPNQTLFKAGRVYAVFEDQVGKFDWRQQYVGEVRFAYFETHSQASKKLVLATEKNIIASLNSRTGDIFWRHVDKAGPEGHIDTLLVHGQDAVMVVGNGRLLRSWETNIGGLNWEMVLDTGSFQAAGFIGIQDSVKYVAVVKKAAISLHYLSNGHQKWVENLPDGDTVQYQAVYSGGNGEVCVLGVVPQSHLAIIEYNIEDGEIMKQRSVDAPWLSSLPASCVVVDAGILVCVDPITLSLYTLPLLSDELAEMNQVLIQSLDLDVAPGFQPVLVSTQPNPAQPPLPQFFLKLGPDHHVLLELDNGIIKPLRTFQPAFLVTFATTGEKTVAAVMSPVNDTSCSISLFSADSGRRLLDTSVILHLEPNEGRPQKLYVHAFLKKDDSVGYRVLVQSEDHALTLLHQPGRVVWSREEALAEVITMEMVDLPLTGTQAELEGEFGKKADGLLPMVLKRLSSQLILLQAWLAHLWKLFYDARKPRSQVKNDVTIENLARDEFNLQKMMVMVTASGKLFGIDSKSGTVLWKHYLQNVQPNAAFKLMVQRTTAHFPHPPQCTLLVKDKETGLGTLHVFNPIFGKKSHVSPPVLARPVLQSLLLPLMDQDYAKVLLLIDDQYKVTAFPSTKNVLQQLQEAASSTFFYLVDSSQGRLTGFRLRKDLSTELIWEVVLPTEVQKIVDVKGKRANEHVHSQGRVMGDRSVLYKYLNPNLLAVVTESTDTHQERSFVGTLLIDGVTGRIIHEAVQRKARGPVHCVHSENWVVYEYWNTKSRRNEFSVLELFEGTELYNSTVFSSLDRPYPPQVLQQSYIFPSPISTMEATLTEKGITSRHLLVGLPSGAILSLPKMFLDPRRPEIVSEQSREENLIPYAPEMPIRTEWFINYNQTVSRVRGIYTAPSGLESTCLVVAYGLDIYQTRVYPSKQFDVLKDDYDYVLISSVLFGLFFATMITKRLAQVKLLNRAWR
;
A
#
# COMPACT_ATOMS: atom_id res chain seq x y z
N MET A 1 -22.06 66.89 -44.84
CA MET A 1 -21.04 67.10 -45.88
C MET A 1 -21.14 65.92 -46.83
N ASP A 2 -22.05 65.99 -47.82
CA ASP A 2 -21.83 66.51 -49.19
C ASP A 2 -20.76 65.68 -49.95
N ARG A 3 -20.96 65.12 -51.16
CA ARG A 3 -22.00 65.19 -52.19
C ARG A 3 -21.75 64.06 -53.23
N ARG A 4 -22.85 63.52 -53.79
CA ARG A 4 -23.19 63.18 -55.21
C ARG A 4 -22.04 63.09 -56.24
N GLY A 5 -21.98 62.18 -57.22
CA GLY A 5 -22.97 61.31 -57.88
C GLY A 5 -23.01 61.60 -59.41
N MET A 6 -22.98 60.56 -60.28
CA MET A 6 -23.49 60.54 -61.68
C MET A 6 -23.42 59.09 -62.22
N ARG A 7 -24.56 58.40 -62.45
CA ARG A 7 -25.39 58.27 -63.70
C ARG A 7 -24.68 57.48 -64.82
N VAL A 8 -25.28 56.59 -65.61
CA VAL A 8 -26.65 56.10 -65.89
C VAL A 8 -26.50 54.86 -66.80
N GLY A 9 -27.42 53.88 -66.76
CA GLY A 9 -27.50 52.85 -67.80
C GLY A 9 -28.56 51.76 -67.64
N VAL A 10 -29.81 52.08 -68.02
CA VAL A 10 -30.80 51.22 -68.76
C VAL A 10 -31.36 49.91 -68.12
N VAL A 11 -32.56 50.06 -67.53
CA VAL A 11 -33.87 49.31 -67.52
C VAL A 11 -34.07 48.08 -68.49
N PRO A 12 -35.13 47.22 -68.34
CA PRO A 12 -35.35 46.00 -67.52
C PRO A 12 -35.86 44.81 -68.43
N PRO A 13 -36.88 43.94 -68.14
CA PRO A 13 -37.39 43.22 -66.94
C PRO A 13 -37.46 41.66 -67.17
N ALA A 14 -37.75 40.77 -66.22
CA ALA A 14 -39.06 40.15 -65.84
C ALA A 14 -38.76 38.65 -65.53
N ASP A 15 -39.08 38.01 -64.41
CA ASP A 15 -40.36 37.66 -63.74
C ASP A 15 -41.33 36.73 -64.50
N GLY A 16 -41.68 35.60 -63.84
CA GLY A 16 -42.83 34.72 -64.11
C GLY A 16 -42.64 33.69 -65.23
N GLY A 17 -43.01 32.41 -65.15
CA GLY A 17 -44.00 31.75 -64.32
C GLY A 17 -44.90 30.87 -65.21
N ALA A 18 -44.87 29.55 -64.97
CA ALA A 18 -45.91 28.53 -65.26
C ALA A 18 -46.35 28.24 -66.71
N ARG A 19 -46.40 26.95 -67.09
CA ARG A 19 -47.65 26.14 -67.19
C ARG A 19 -47.52 24.84 -68.02
N LEU A 20 -48.36 23.88 -67.60
CA LEU A 20 -49.22 22.96 -68.38
C LEU A 20 -48.78 21.51 -68.67
N GLY A 21 -49.69 20.58 -68.28
CA GLY A 21 -49.85 19.24 -68.86
C GLY A 21 -50.12 18.14 -67.80
N LYS A 22 -51.30 18.09 -67.14
CA LYS A 22 -52.49 17.26 -67.45
C LYS A 22 -52.21 15.75 -67.70
N THR A 23 -52.68 14.91 -66.77
CA THR A 23 -53.49 13.65 -66.88
C THR A 23 -53.50 13.02 -65.47
N GLY A 24 -54.60 12.91 -64.69
CA GLY A 24 -55.80 12.07 -64.90
C GLY A 24 -55.42 10.60 -64.68
N ALA A 25 -55.97 9.77 -63.79
CA ALA A 25 -57.22 9.75 -63.01
C ALA A 25 -57.00 8.72 -61.85
N GLN A 26 -57.47 8.99 -60.63
CA GLN A 26 -58.71 8.41 -60.06
C GLN A 26 -58.50 7.06 -59.34
N ILE A 27 -58.60 7.08 -58.00
CA ILE A 27 -59.60 6.39 -57.15
C ILE A 27 -59.17 6.59 -55.67
N ASP A 28 -59.96 7.41 -54.96
CA ASP A 28 -60.49 7.36 -53.57
C ASP A 28 -59.65 6.68 -52.44
N ALA A 29 -59.49 7.23 -51.22
CA ALA A 29 -60.46 7.96 -50.40
C ALA A 29 -59.80 8.83 -49.30
N GLU A 30 -60.42 9.97 -49.02
CA GLU A 30 -60.42 10.74 -47.75
C GLU A 30 -61.70 10.33 -46.95
N PRO A 31 -62.12 10.92 -45.79
CA PRO A 31 -61.47 11.75 -44.75
C PRO A 31 -61.95 11.40 -43.29
N GLY A 32 -61.64 12.24 -42.29
CA GLY A 32 -62.40 12.37 -41.01
C GLY A 32 -61.78 11.63 -39.81
N SER A 33 -61.44 12.27 -38.68
CA SER A 33 -62.28 12.94 -37.67
C SER A 33 -63.30 12.03 -36.96
N GLY A 34 -63.22 11.98 -35.62
CA GLY A 34 -64.26 11.47 -34.72
C GLY A 34 -63.82 10.22 -33.95
N VAL A 35 -63.38 10.29 -32.69
CA VAL A 35 -64.18 10.57 -31.47
C VAL A 35 -65.42 9.67 -31.37
N TRP A 36 -65.43 8.74 -30.41
CA TRP A 36 -66.53 8.47 -29.47
C TRP A 36 -65.87 7.88 -28.18
N ARG A 37 -65.93 8.54 -27.01
CA ARG A 37 -67.07 8.73 -26.07
C ARG A 37 -67.54 7.38 -25.50
N LEU A 38 -67.99 7.21 -24.26
CA LEU A 38 -68.32 8.07 -23.12
C LEU A 38 -68.64 7.12 -21.94
N GLY A 39 -68.62 7.64 -20.72
CA GLY A 39 -69.27 7.00 -19.56
C GLY A 39 -68.71 7.51 -18.23
N LEU A 40 -68.98 8.78 -17.89
CA LEU A 40 -69.88 9.20 -16.80
C LEU A 40 -69.18 9.19 -15.42
N THR A 41 -68.67 10.33 -14.95
CA THR A 41 -69.34 11.39 -14.14
C THR A 41 -69.81 10.97 -12.75
N ALA A 42 -69.31 11.65 -11.73
CA ALA A 42 -70.14 12.38 -10.79
C ALA A 42 -69.36 13.60 -10.26
N ALA A 43 -70.07 14.72 -10.22
CA ALA A 43 -69.61 16.07 -9.90
C ALA A 43 -70.16 16.52 -8.54
N ALA A 44 -69.55 17.58 -7.98
CA ALA A 44 -70.18 18.75 -7.34
C ALA A 44 -69.03 19.66 -6.82
N VAL A 45 -68.75 20.87 -7.33
CA VAL A 45 -69.50 22.15 -7.21
C VAL A 45 -69.46 22.62 -5.73
N GLN A 46 -68.95 23.79 -5.32
CA GLN A 46 -69.37 25.15 -5.71
C GLN A 46 -68.39 26.25 -5.21
N THR A 47 -67.91 27.04 -6.17
CA THR A 47 -67.71 28.52 -6.30
C THR A 47 -67.74 29.56 -5.14
N GLN A 48 -66.99 30.65 -5.44
CA GLN A 48 -67.18 32.10 -5.14
C GLN A 48 -66.70 32.62 -3.77
N ALA A 49 -66.15 33.84 -3.58
CA ALA A 49 -65.63 34.96 -4.39
C ALA A 49 -65.11 36.04 -3.39
N PRO A 50 -64.36 37.07 -3.81
CA PRO A 50 -63.64 38.00 -2.92
C PRO A 50 -64.36 39.34 -2.70
N GLN A 51 -64.01 40.07 -1.62
CA GLN A 51 -64.25 41.53 -1.45
C GLN A 51 -63.06 42.11 -0.66
N ALA A 52 -62.21 42.96 -1.26
CA ALA A 52 -62.37 44.42 -1.42
C ALA A 52 -62.26 45.21 -0.10
N GLY A 53 -61.18 46.01 0.04
CA GLY A 53 -61.17 47.19 0.93
C GLY A 53 -62.13 48.26 0.41
N PRO A 54 -62.43 49.36 1.15
CA PRO A 54 -61.42 50.37 1.52
C PRO A 54 -61.68 51.07 2.88
N GLY A 55 -60.78 51.96 3.32
CA GLY A 55 -61.06 52.80 4.50
C GLY A 55 -59.91 53.70 4.96
N GLN A 56 -60.00 54.96 4.55
CA GLN A 56 -59.13 56.12 4.81
C GLN A 56 -58.82 56.43 6.29
N GLY A 57 -57.73 57.17 6.54
CA GLY A 57 -57.54 57.88 7.80
C GLY A 57 -56.19 58.60 7.93
N LEU A 58 -56.14 59.87 7.49
CA LEU A 58 -55.02 60.80 7.61
C LEU A 58 -54.65 61.17 9.06
N ALA A 59 -53.33 61.38 9.25
CA ALA A 59 -52.64 62.45 9.99
C ALA A 59 -52.94 62.74 11.48
N VAL A 60 -51.87 62.95 12.27
CA VAL A 60 -51.48 64.25 12.90
C VAL A 60 -50.40 64.05 14.00
N ARG A 61 -49.26 64.74 13.83
CA ARG A 61 -48.33 65.41 14.82
C ARG A 61 -47.79 64.62 16.04
N ARG A 62 -46.56 64.80 16.56
CA ARG A 62 -45.72 66.02 16.74
C ARG A 62 -44.29 65.61 17.21
N SER A 63 -43.30 66.44 16.86
CA SER A 63 -42.05 66.83 17.57
C SER A 63 -41.69 66.21 18.94
N GLY A 64 -40.43 66.02 19.36
CA GLY A 64 -39.16 66.60 18.92
C GLY A 64 -38.00 66.21 19.84
N GLN A 65 -36.82 66.73 19.50
CA GLN A 65 -35.45 66.61 20.06
C GLN A 65 -35.37 66.74 21.60
N ARG A 66 -34.31 66.33 22.34
CA ARG A 66 -32.87 66.64 22.17
C ARG A 66 -32.04 65.99 23.31
N ALA A 67 -30.78 65.62 22.99
CA ALA A 67 -29.51 65.77 23.77
C ALA A 67 -29.35 65.11 25.18
N ALA A 68 -28.18 64.69 25.68
CA ALA A 68 -26.81 64.52 25.17
C ALA A 68 -25.89 64.04 26.33
N ARG A 69 -24.77 63.34 25.99
CA ARG A 69 -23.41 63.37 26.62
C ARG A 69 -23.24 62.83 28.07
N VAL A 70 -22.10 62.26 28.53
CA VAL A 70 -20.73 62.05 28.02
C VAL A 70 -19.95 61.09 28.96
N GLN A 71 -19.02 60.31 28.35
CA GLN A 71 -17.66 59.80 28.73
C GLN A 71 -17.22 59.71 30.22
N HIS A 72 -16.25 58.88 30.67
CA HIS A 72 -14.99 58.37 30.07
C HIS A 72 -14.34 57.34 31.04
N LEU A 73 -13.43 56.48 30.51
CA LEU A 73 -12.21 55.90 31.14
C LEU A 73 -12.39 54.85 32.26
N SER A 74 -11.53 53.86 32.50
CA SER A 74 -10.46 53.16 31.77
C SER A 74 -9.81 52.15 32.72
N HIS A 75 -9.30 51.05 32.16
CA HIS A 75 -8.09 50.29 32.56
C HIS A 75 -8.03 49.42 33.84
N ASP A 76 -7.62 48.18 33.55
CA ASP A 76 -6.56 47.36 34.16
C ASP A 76 -6.77 46.49 35.42
N CYS A 77 -6.96 45.20 35.13
CA CYS A 77 -5.95 44.13 35.17
C CYS A 77 -5.25 43.73 36.50
N VAL A 78 -5.08 42.39 36.57
CA VAL A 78 -4.08 41.58 37.30
C VAL A 78 -4.30 41.36 38.80
N ASN A 79 -4.49 40.10 39.22
CA ASN A 79 -3.42 39.24 39.77
C ASN A 79 -3.95 38.03 40.55
N ARG A 80 -3.37 36.86 40.21
CA ARG A 80 -2.77 35.83 41.09
C ARG A 80 -3.63 35.24 42.21
N SER A 81 -3.53 33.96 42.58
CA SER A 81 -2.54 32.91 42.32
C SER A 81 -3.00 31.67 43.08
N ALA A 82 -2.55 30.49 42.60
CA ALA A 82 -2.10 29.31 43.36
C ALA A 82 -2.99 28.79 44.52
N GLY A 83 -3.28 27.50 44.63
CA GLY A 83 -2.68 26.32 44.04
C GLY A 83 -2.87 25.15 45.00
N HIS A 84 -2.83 23.92 44.46
CA HIS A 84 -2.61 22.64 45.15
C HIS A 84 -3.68 22.22 46.19
N ALA A 85 -3.95 20.96 46.47
CA ALA A 85 -3.68 19.64 45.91
C ALA A 85 -4.48 18.66 46.80
N GLY A 86 -4.72 17.43 46.33
CA GLY A 86 -4.81 16.28 47.24
C GLY A 86 -6.20 15.75 47.62
N ALA A 87 -6.64 14.76 46.83
CA ALA A 87 -6.88 13.36 47.23
C ALA A 87 -7.88 13.00 48.37
N CYS A 88 -8.77 12.05 48.00
CA CYS A 88 -9.28 10.89 48.77
C CYS A 88 -10.00 11.15 50.12
N HIS A 89 -11.12 10.52 50.49
CA HIS A 89 -11.58 9.15 50.33
C HIS A 89 -13.05 9.05 50.77
N ARG A 90 -13.76 8.04 50.22
CA ARG A 90 -14.92 7.27 50.71
C ARG A 90 -15.57 7.63 52.06
N GLY A 91 -16.91 7.51 52.10
CA GLY A 91 -17.61 7.08 53.33
C GLY A 91 -19.13 7.28 53.30
N SER A 92 -19.86 6.21 53.03
CA SER A 92 -21.30 6.06 53.30
C SER A 92 -21.63 6.10 54.80
N ILE A 93 -22.86 6.47 55.21
CA ILE A 93 -23.70 5.79 56.25
C ILE A 93 -25.07 6.51 56.48
N THR A 94 -26.14 5.75 56.19
CA THR A 94 -27.49 5.54 56.80
C THR A 94 -28.40 6.62 57.44
N ARG A 95 -29.71 6.45 57.06
CA ARG A 95 -30.98 6.39 57.84
C ARG A 95 -31.67 7.67 58.36
N THR A 96 -32.97 7.79 58.05
CA THR A 96 -34.19 7.75 58.93
C THR A 96 -35.40 8.35 58.17
N ALA A 97 -36.49 7.62 57.83
CA ALA A 97 -37.68 7.22 58.60
C ALA A 97 -38.75 8.33 58.86
N GLY A 98 -40.02 8.10 58.46
CA GLY A 98 -41.19 8.48 59.27
C GLY A 98 -42.38 9.30 58.67
N ALA A 99 -43.32 8.60 58.03
CA ALA A 99 -44.78 8.58 58.30
C ALA A 99 -45.79 9.75 58.04
N CYS A 100 -46.86 9.36 57.31
CA CYS A 100 -48.32 9.54 57.52
C CYS A 100 -49.06 10.85 57.20
N LEU A 101 -50.07 10.77 56.29
CA LEU A 101 -51.51 10.89 56.60
C LEU A 101 -52.42 10.63 55.36
N GLN A 102 -53.53 9.95 55.60
CA GLN A 102 -54.73 9.64 54.77
C GLN A 102 -55.94 9.64 55.78
N PRO A 103 -57.25 9.49 55.44
CA PRO A 103 -57.97 9.35 54.15
C PRO A 103 -59.39 10.04 54.12
N ALA A 104 -60.23 9.66 53.12
CA ALA A 104 -61.74 9.60 53.04
C ALA A 104 -62.36 10.46 51.91
N ALA A 105 -63.43 10.11 51.18
CA ALA A 105 -64.18 8.88 50.86
C ALA A 105 -65.22 9.24 49.75
N GLY A 106 -65.69 8.27 48.93
CA GLY A 106 -66.92 8.42 48.12
C GLY A 106 -66.94 7.60 46.80
N GLY A 107 -67.76 6.54 46.75
CA GLY A 107 -67.95 5.61 45.61
C GLY A 107 -68.75 6.19 44.43
N SER A 108 -69.16 5.46 43.38
CA SER A 108 -69.18 4.04 43.05
C SER A 108 -69.52 3.88 41.56
N GLY A 109 -68.98 2.87 40.87
CA GLY A 109 -69.57 2.32 39.63
C GLY A 109 -68.61 2.15 38.44
N SER A 110 -68.60 0.93 37.87
CA SER A 110 -67.91 0.50 36.64
C SER A 110 -66.45 -0.01 36.77
N ARG A 111 -66.28 -1.10 37.52
CA ARG A 111 -65.22 -2.11 37.34
C ARG A 111 -65.54 -2.96 36.11
N ALA A 112 -64.80 -2.81 35.01
CA ALA A 112 -64.67 -3.84 33.95
C ALA A 112 -63.56 -3.58 32.89
N LEU A 113 -62.66 -2.60 33.05
CA LEU A 113 -61.64 -2.27 32.03
C LEU A 113 -60.21 -2.06 32.56
N SER A 114 -59.93 -2.37 33.83
CA SER A 114 -58.60 -2.18 34.44
C SER A 114 -57.79 -3.46 34.66
N GLU A 115 -58.30 -4.65 34.30
CA GLU A 115 -57.60 -5.93 34.51
C GLU A 115 -56.94 -6.52 33.24
N LEU A 116 -56.89 -5.77 32.12
CA LEU A 116 -56.23 -6.23 30.88
C LEU A 116 -54.93 -5.47 30.54
N CYS A 117 -54.57 -4.41 31.29
CA CYS A 117 -53.36 -3.62 31.05
C CYS A 117 -52.16 -3.96 31.95
N THR A 118 -52.32 -4.80 32.96
CA THR A 118 -51.23 -5.20 33.87
C THR A 118 -50.58 -6.56 33.53
N ALA A 119 -51.11 -7.30 32.55
CA ALA A 119 -50.58 -8.62 32.17
C ALA A 119 -49.55 -8.60 31.01
N ILE A 120 -49.32 -7.45 30.35
CA ILE A 120 -48.39 -7.35 29.20
C ILE A 120 -47.04 -6.74 29.60
N TRP A 121 -46.93 -6.10 30.78
CA TRP A 121 -45.72 -5.39 31.20
C TRP A 121 -44.68 -6.26 31.92
N ASP A 122 -45.04 -7.46 32.40
CA ASP A 122 -44.14 -8.36 33.16
C ASP A 122 -43.45 -9.46 32.33
N ALA A 123 -43.62 -9.50 31.00
CA ALA A 123 -43.06 -10.58 30.15
C ALA A 123 -41.77 -10.22 29.36
N LEU A 124 -41.19 -9.02 29.52
CA LEU A 124 -40.06 -8.55 28.68
C LEU A 124 -38.81 -8.08 29.45
N ARG A 125 -38.45 -8.75 30.55
CA ARG A 125 -37.11 -8.65 31.15
C ARG A 125 -36.48 -10.03 31.34
N ILE A 126 -35.78 -10.49 30.31
CA ILE A 126 -34.75 -11.52 30.42
C ILE A 126 -33.44 -10.89 29.93
N TYR A 127 -32.62 -10.42 30.87
CA TYR A 127 -31.18 -10.27 30.71
C TYR A 127 -30.54 -11.55 31.28
N PRO A 128 -29.58 -12.22 30.60
CA PRO A 128 -28.82 -13.27 31.26
C PRO A 128 -27.71 -12.63 32.10
N GLY A 129 -27.76 -12.94 33.39
CA GLY A 129 -26.74 -12.60 34.38
C GLY A 129 -25.49 -13.48 34.28
N THR A 130 -24.37 -12.85 34.60
CA THR A 130 -23.07 -13.42 34.93
C THR A 130 -23.12 -14.41 36.11
N ASN A 131 -22.50 -15.58 35.97
CA ASN A 131 -22.23 -16.53 37.07
C ASN A 131 -20.72 -16.55 37.43
N LYS A 132 -20.41 -16.34 38.71
CA LYS A 132 -19.22 -16.86 39.43
C LYS A 132 -19.62 -18.24 40.00
N GLY A 133 -18.83 -19.30 40.16
CA GLY A 133 -17.41 -19.61 40.01
C GLY A 133 -17.12 -20.82 40.93
N LEU A 134 -16.28 -21.78 40.52
CA LEU A 134 -15.60 -22.73 41.44
C LEU A 134 -14.38 -23.38 40.74
N HIS A 135 -13.18 -23.18 41.33
CA HIS A 135 -11.88 -23.92 41.30
C HIS A 135 -11.43 -24.67 40.00
N SER A 136 -10.21 -24.61 39.45
CA SER A 136 -8.85 -24.14 39.82
C SER A 136 -7.93 -24.20 38.55
N PRO A 137 -6.58 -23.99 38.61
CA PRO A 137 -5.85 -22.92 37.93
C PRO A 137 -5.25 -23.28 36.55
N ASN A 138 -5.16 -22.29 35.65
CA ASN A 138 -4.00 -22.07 34.78
C ASN A 138 -4.13 -20.69 34.10
N GLN A 139 -3.36 -19.74 34.59
CA GLN A 139 -3.28 -18.37 34.04
C GLN A 139 -2.62 -18.39 32.67
N THR A 140 -3.36 -17.96 31.64
CA THR A 140 -2.77 -17.35 30.44
C THR A 140 -3.35 -15.95 30.31
N LEU A 141 -2.48 -14.98 30.57
CA LEU A 141 -2.80 -13.55 30.63
C LEU A 141 -2.88 -13.01 29.18
N PHE A 142 -4.08 -12.97 28.60
CA PHE A 142 -4.31 -12.18 27.39
C PHE A 142 -4.23 -10.69 27.75
N LYS A 143 -3.10 -10.05 27.46
CA LYS A 143 -3.00 -8.58 27.44
C LYS A 143 -3.85 -8.05 26.29
N ALA A 144 -5.10 -7.68 26.57
CA ALA A 144 -5.86 -6.80 25.70
C ALA A 144 -5.28 -5.39 25.83
N GLY A 145 -4.49 -4.95 24.84
CA GLY A 145 -4.07 -3.55 24.75
C GLY A 145 -5.29 -2.66 24.59
N ARG A 146 -5.37 -1.58 25.36
CA ARG A 146 -6.39 -0.53 25.16
C ARG A 146 -6.15 0.09 23.78
N VAL A 147 -7.05 -0.16 22.83
CA VAL A 147 -7.04 0.48 21.52
C VAL A 147 -7.88 1.75 21.62
N TYR A 148 -7.28 2.90 21.31
CA TYR A 148 -7.99 4.17 21.25
C TYR A 148 -8.37 4.42 19.79
N ALA A 149 -9.65 4.27 19.46
CA ALA A 149 -10.22 4.61 18.16
C ALA A 149 -11.43 5.54 18.37
N VAL A 150 -11.76 6.34 17.35
CA VAL A 150 -12.88 7.29 17.41
C VAL A 150 -14.24 6.56 17.47
N PHE A 151 -14.34 5.36 16.90
CA PHE A 151 -15.50 4.47 16.97
C PHE A 151 -15.04 3.05 17.35
N GLU A 152 -15.25 2.65 18.62
CA GLU A 152 -14.80 1.36 19.16
C GLU A 152 -15.41 0.16 18.41
N ASP A 153 -16.62 0.32 17.88
CA ASP A 153 -17.37 -0.72 17.18
C ASP A 153 -16.91 -0.93 15.73
N GLN A 154 -16.11 -0.05 15.14
CA GLN A 154 -15.68 -0.13 13.73
C GLN A 154 -14.28 -0.74 13.53
N VAL A 155 -13.47 -0.79 14.59
CA VAL A 155 -12.09 -1.31 14.58
C VAL A 155 -12.05 -2.78 14.17
N GLY A 156 -11.26 -3.11 13.15
CA GLY A 156 -11.04 -4.49 12.69
C GLY A 156 -12.21 -5.10 11.91
N LYS A 157 -13.27 -4.33 11.63
CA LYS A 157 -14.38 -4.78 10.75
C LYS A 157 -14.08 -4.54 9.27
N PHE A 158 -13.49 -3.39 8.97
CA PHE A 158 -13.29 -2.91 7.59
C PHE A 158 -11.85 -2.55 7.27
N ASP A 159 -10.97 -2.64 8.26
CA ASP A 159 -9.59 -2.28 8.15
C ASP A 159 -8.69 -3.39 8.67
N TRP A 160 -7.53 -3.51 8.05
CA TRP A 160 -6.54 -4.51 8.40
C TRP A 160 -5.15 -4.01 8.03
N ARG A 161 -4.15 -4.55 8.73
CA ARG A 161 -2.74 -4.24 8.51
C ARG A 161 -1.95 -5.53 8.35
N GLN A 162 -1.11 -5.58 7.34
CA GLN A 162 -0.11 -6.64 7.15
C GLN A 162 1.29 -6.04 7.26
N GLN A 163 2.12 -6.66 8.09
CA GLN A 163 3.47 -6.20 8.39
C GLN A 163 4.51 -7.14 7.77
N TYR A 164 5.50 -6.53 7.12
CA TYR A 164 6.56 -7.23 6.40
C TYR A 164 7.95 -6.79 6.84
N VAL A 165 8.96 -7.60 6.55
CA VAL A 165 10.37 -7.33 6.86
C VAL A 165 11.21 -7.20 5.59
N GLY A 166 10.74 -7.76 4.46
CA GLY A 166 11.45 -7.75 3.18
C GLY A 166 12.45 -8.92 3.05
N GLU A 167 13.32 -8.83 2.04
CA GLU A 167 14.26 -9.91 1.70
C GLU A 167 15.27 -10.17 2.83
N VAL A 168 15.37 -11.42 3.27
CA VAL A 168 16.26 -11.82 4.38
C VAL A 168 17.71 -11.95 3.89
N ARG A 169 18.63 -11.28 4.60
CA ARG A 169 20.07 -11.39 4.37
C ARG A 169 20.71 -12.36 5.36
N PHE A 170 20.37 -12.19 6.64
CA PHE A 170 20.87 -13.02 7.74
C PHE A 170 19.70 -13.55 8.56
N ALA A 171 19.75 -14.82 8.94
CA ALA A 171 18.74 -15.45 9.77
C ALA A 171 19.40 -16.40 10.78
N TYR A 172 19.01 -16.27 12.04
CA TYR A 172 19.52 -17.08 13.15
C TYR A 172 18.38 -17.59 14.00
N PHE A 173 18.37 -18.89 14.25
CA PHE A 173 17.46 -19.49 15.23
C PHE A 173 18.07 -19.42 16.61
N GLU A 174 17.29 -18.98 17.59
CA GLU A 174 17.76 -18.93 18.97
C GLU A 174 17.90 -20.35 19.54
N THR A 175 19.13 -20.73 19.87
CA THR A 175 19.51 -22.08 20.32
C THR A 175 19.68 -22.22 21.84
N HIS A 176 19.72 -21.11 22.58
CA HIS A 176 19.98 -21.11 24.03
C HIS A 176 18.91 -21.87 24.85
N SER A 177 17.69 -21.98 24.33
CA SER A 177 16.64 -22.83 24.89
C SER A 177 15.99 -23.65 23.79
N GLN A 178 15.94 -24.98 23.96
CA GLN A 178 15.19 -25.87 23.05
C GLN A 178 13.69 -25.51 22.95
N ALA A 179 13.17 -24.74 23.91
CA ALA A 179 11.80 -24.24 23.91
C ALA A 179 11.64 -22.87 23.24
N SER A 180 12.73 -22.19 22.85
CA SER A 180 12.63 -20.90 22.18
C SER A 180 11.92 -21.06 20.84
N LYS A 181 11.10 -20.05 20.54
CA LYS A 181 10.27 -19.98 19.34
C LYS A 181 10.67 -18.77 18.49
N LYS A 182 11.91 -18.30 18.63
CA LYS A 182 12.36 -17.04 18.05
C LYS A 182 13.31 -17.30 16.89
N LEU A 183 13.05 -16.62 15.80
CA LEU A 183 13.89 -16.52 14.63
C LEU A 183 14.29 -15.07 14.49
N VAL A 184 15.55 -14.75 14.75
CA VAL A 184 16.09 -13.40 14.57
C VAL A 184 16.55 -13.27 13.13
N LEU A 185 16.15 -12.19 12.48
CA LEU A 185 16.51 -11.93 11.09
C LEU A 185 16.89 -10.49 10.87
N ALA A 186 17.79 -10.28 9.91
CA ALA A 186 18.12 -8.99 9.34
C ALA A 186 17.88 -9.02 7.83
N THR A 187 17.27 -7.94 7.33
CA THR A 187 16.83 -7.86 5.92
C THR A 187 17.55 -6.77 5.14
N GLU A 188 17.50 -6.86 3.81
CA GLU A 188 18.06 -5.85 2.90
C GLU A 188 17.38 -4.49 3.02
N LYS A 189 16.17 -4.44 3.57
CA LYS A 189 15.44 -3.19 3.83
C LYS A 189 15.87 -2.51 5.13
N ASN A 190 17.02 -2.86 5.70
CA ASN A 190 17.59 -2.27 6.93
C ASN A 190 16.67 -2.48 8.14
N ILE A 191 16.24 -3.73 8.34
CA ILE A 191 15.32 -4.11 9.41
C ILE A 191 15.92 -5.28 10.17
N ILE A 192 15.87 -5.19 11.49
CA ILE A 192 16.06 -6.34 12.39
C ILE A 192 14.71 -6.70 12.99
N ALA A 193 14.38 -7.99 12.98
CA ALA A 193 13.15 -8.48 13.57
C ALA A 193 13.35 -9.83 14.25
N SER A 194 12.43 -10.13 15.17
CA SER A 194 12.26 -11.48 15.70
C SER A 194 10.89 -12.02 15.29
N LEU A 195 10.89 -13.14 14.56
CA LEU A 195 9.69 -13.86 14.18
C LEU A 195 9.40 -15.03 15.11
N ASN A 196 8.12 -15.33 15.27
CA ASN A 196 7.66 -16.53 15.92
C ASN A 196 7.80 -17.73 14.99
N SER A 197 8.65 -18.68 15.34
CA SER A 197 8.90 -19.90 14.56
C SER A 197 7.66 -20.79 14.41
N ARG A 198 6.59 -20.59 15.18
CA ARG A 198 5.35 -21.39 15.07
C ARG A 198 4.29 -20.76 14.18
N THR A 199 4.19 -19.44 14.15
CA THR A 199 3.10 -18.73 13.43
C THR A 199 3.61 -17.85 12.30
N GLY A 200 4.89 -17.45 12.33
CA GLY A 200 5.46 -16.46 11.43
C GLY A 200 5.17 -15.02 11.86
N ASP A 201 4.51 -14.79 13.00
CA ASP A 201 4.19 -13.44 13.46
C ASP A 201 5.44 -12.71 13.97
N ILE A 202 5.43 -11.39 13.86
CA ILE A 202 6.50 -10.54 14.37
C ILE A 202 6.33 -10.34 15.88
N PHE A 203 7.34 -10.70 16.68
CA PHE A 203 7.39 -10.33 18.11
C PHE A 203 7.77 -8.87 18.30
N TRP A 204 8.86 -8.47 17.64
CA TRP A 204 9.36 -7.11 17.60
C TRP A 204 10.10 -6.89 16.29
N ARG A 205 10.14 -5.63 15.86
CA ARG A 205 10.80 -5.20 14.63
C ARG A 205 11.31 -3.78 14.80
N HIS A 206 12.56 -3.55 14.42
CA HIS A 206 13.16 -2.22 14.35
C HIS A 206 13.50 -1.90 12.91
N VAL A 207 12.96 -0.78 12.44
CA VAL A 207 13.14 -0.29 11.07
C VAL A 207 14.12 0.88 11.13
N ASP A 208 15.33 0.70 10.62
CA ASP A 208 16.34 1.77 10.62
C ASP A 208 16.10 2.75 9.44
N LYS A 209 17.01 3.68 9.21
CA LYS A 209 17.00 4.58 8.04
C LYS A 209 17.05 3.78 6.74
N ALA A 210 16.31 4.26 5.73
CA ALA A 210 16.45 3.75 4.37
C ALA A 210 17.76 4.25 3.74
N GLY A 211 18.38 3.44 2.89
CA GLY A 211 19.61 3.78 2.18
C GLY A 211 20.89 3.23 2.84
N PRO A 212 22.08 3.70 2.41
CA PRO A 212 23.36 3.12 2.81
C PRO A 212 23.70 3.37 4.29
N GLU A 213 23.21 4.46 4.89
CA GLU A 213 23.47 4.77 6.31
C GLU A 213 22.91 3.71 7.27
N GLY A 214 21.77 3.10 6.93
CA GLY A 214 21.14 2.05 7.73
C GLY A 214 21.48 0.64 7.25
N HIS A 215 22.37 0.49 6.26
CA HIS A 215 22.67 -0.82 5.69
C HIS A 215 23.29 -1.75 6.73
N ILE A 216 22.72 -2.95 6.87
CA ILE A 216 23.18 -3.95 7.83
C ILE A 216 24.31 -4.74 7.19
N ASP A 217 25.54 -4.48 7.61
CA ASP A 217 26.74 -5.09 7.03
C ASP A 217 26.91 -6.54 7.51
N THR A 218 26.72 -6.78 8.81
CA THR A 218 26.75 -8.12 9.41
C THR A 218 25.79 -8.23 10.60
N LEU A 219 25.36 -9.45 10.89
CA LEU A 219 24.60 -9.83 12.08
C LEU A 219 25.28 -11.04 12.73
N LEU A 220 25.66 -10.90 13.99
CA LEU A 220 26.25 -11.96 14.80
C LEU A 220 25.33 -12.21 16.00
N VAL A 221 25.00 -13.46 16.28
CA VAL A 221 24.12 -13.83 17.39
C VAL A 221 24.82 -14.82 18.31
N HIS A 222 24.92 -14.48 19.60
CA HIS A 222 25.43 -15.38 20.63
C HIS A 222 24.56 -15.30 21.88
N GLY A 223 24.02 -16.44 22.33
CA GLY A 223 23.11 -16.46 23.47
C GLY A 223 21.85 -15.63 23.21
N GLN A 224 21.68 -14.57 24.00
CA GLN A 224 20.55 -13.61 23.92
C GLN A 224 20.94 -12.25 23.31
N ASP A 225 22.19 -12.11 22.86
CA ASP A 225 22.71 -10.88 22.28
C ASP A 225 22.81 -11.02 20.76
N ALA A 226 22.15 -10.11 20.05
CA ALA A 226 22.26 -9.94 18.61
C ALA A 226 23.08 -8.68 18.32
N VAL A 227 24.34 -8.87 17.95
CA VAL A 227 25.28 -7.80 17.61
C VAL A 227 25.23 -7.51 16.12
N MET A 228 25.17 -6.24 15.76
CA MET A 228 25.00 -5.78 14.40
C MET A 228 25.97 -4.64 14.09
N VAL A 229 26.55 -4.69 12.89
CA VAL A 229 27.34 -3.60 12.33
C VAL A 229 26.52 -2.92 11.22
N VAL A 230 26.42 -1.59 11.28
CA VAL A 230 25.54 -0.81 10.41
C VAL A 230 26.28 0.37 9.77
N GLY A 231 25.91 0.68 8.54
CA GLY A 231 26.31 1.91 7.84
C GLY A 231 27.75 1.88 7.34
N ASN A 232 28.18 0.75 6.77
CA ASN A 232 29.56 0.49 6.38
C ASN A 232 30.53 0.58 7.55
N GLY A 233 30.18 -0.04 8.69
CA GLY A 233 31.03 -0.07 9.87
C GLY A 233 31.01 1.19 10.73
N ARG A 234 30.02 2.07 10.58
CA ARG A 234 29.94 3.31 11.37
C ARG A 234 29.35 3.08 12.76
N LEU A 235 28.41 2.15 12.89
CA LEU A 235 27.70 1.88 14.14
C LEU A 235 27.82 0.40 14.50
N LEU A 236 28.06 0.13 15.78
CA LEU A 236 28.00 -1.19 16.39
C LEU A 236 26.88 -1.20 17.43
N ARG A 237 25.91 -2.09 17.28
CA ARG A 237 24.74 -2.19 18.17
C ARG A 237 24.60 -3.60 18.71
N SER A 238 24.19 -3.72 19.97
CA SER A 238 23.76 -4.99 20.54
C SER A 238 22.28 -4.92 20.94
N TRP A 239 21.51 -5.90 20.50
CA TRP A 239 20.09 -6.02 20.77
C TRP A 239 19.82 -7.24 21.63
N GLU A 240 18.94 -7.07 22.62
CA GLU A 240 18.41 -8.20 23.38
C GLU A 240 17.37 -8.93 22.53
N THR A 241 17.62 -10.20 22.21
CA THR A 241 16.72 -11.03 21.39
C THR A 241 15.33 -11.18 22.02
N ASN A 242 15.25 -11.07 23.35
CA ASN A 242 14.04 -11.37 24.08
C ASN A 242 12.93 -10.34 23.93
N ILE A 243 13.26 -9.10 24.25
CA ILE A 243 12.35 -7.95 24.26
C ILE A 243 12.47 -7.17 22.95
N GLY A 244 13.60 -7.27 22.26
CA GLY A 244 13.99 -6.34 21.21
C GLY A 244 14.46 -5.01 21.80
N GLY A 245 14.98 -4.99 23.03
CA GLY A 245 15.61 -3.80 23.59
C GLY A 245 16.98 -3.58 22.97
N LEU A 246 17.42 -2.32 22.86
CA LEU A 246 18.82 -2.01 22.56
C LEU A 246 19.61 -2.10 23.87
N ASN A 247 20.61 -2.98 23.93
CA ASN A 247 21.50 -3.10 25.08
C ASN A 247 22.47 -1.93 25.12
N TRP A 248 23.15 -1.68 24.00
CA TRP A 248 24.10 -0.60 23.83
C TRP A 248 24.34 -0.29 22.34
N GLU A 249 24.82 0.92 22.06
CA GLU A 249 25.20 1.40 20.73
C GLU A 249 26.51 2.19 20.83
N MET A 250 27.43 1.93 19.91
CA MET A 250 28.73 2.58 19.83
C MET A 250 28.98 3.10 18.41
N VAL A 251 29.52 4.31 18.34
CA VAL A 251 29.98 4.90 17.08
C VAL A 251 31.44 4.49 16.89
N LEU A 252 31.70 3.77 15.81
CA LEU A 252 33.05 3.36 15.44
C LEU A 252 33.70 4.41 14.55
N ASP A 253 35.03 4.37 14.46
CA ASP A 253 35.82 5.31 13.65
C ASP A 253 35.45 5.29 12.15
N THR A 254 35.85 6.31 11.40
CA THR A 254 35.59 6.32 9.95
C THR A 254 36.46 5.28 9.24
N GLY A 255 35.87 4.47 8.37
CA GLY A 255 36.60 3.50 7.56
C GLY A 255 35.65 2.47 6.97
N SER A 256 36.03 1.86 5.85
CA SER A 256 35.21 0.81 5.21
C SER A 256 35.25 -0.46 6.06
N PHE A 257 34.08 -0.99 6.37
CA PHE A 257 33.92 -2.30 7.02
C PHE A 257 34.45 -3.41 6.11
N GLN A 258 35.07 -4.43 6.72
CA GLN A 258 35.56 -5.61 6.02
C GLN A 258 34.99 -6.90 6.65
N ALA A 259 35.19 -7.08 7.95
CA ALA A 259 34.70 -8.25 8.67
C ALA A 259 34.42 -7.92 10.14
N ALA A 260 33.58 -8.75 10.77
CA ALA A 260 33.47 -8.78 12.22
C ALA A 260 33.22 -10.21 12.69
N GLY A 261 33.69 -10.52 13.88
CA GLY A 261 33.57 -11.84 14.49
C GLY A 261 33.54 -11.75 16.00
N PHE A 262 32.90 -12.75 16.62
CA PHE A 262 32.99 -12.94 18.06
C PHE A 262 34.35 -13.53 18.42
N ILE A 263 34.93 -13.03 19.50
CA ILE A 263 36.20 -13.51 20.04
C ILE A 263 35.94 -14.12 21.42
N GLY A 264 36.35 -15.38 21.56
CA GLY A 264 36.23 -16.14 22.80
C GLY A 264 37.56 -16.33 23.52
N ILE A 265 37.49 -16.40 24.85
CA ILE A 265 38.60 -16.79 25.72
C ILE A 265 38.06 -17.84 26.70
N GLN A 266 38.75 -18.96 26.87
CA GLN A 266 38.42 -20.00 27.85
C GLN A 266 36.94 -20.43 27.75
N ASP A 267 36.50 -20.86 26.56
CA ASP A 267 35.11 -21.26 26.25
C ASP A 267 34.03 -20.18 26.43
N SER A 268 34.40 -18.93 26.72
CA SER A 268 33.47 -17.81 26.90
C SER A 268 33.65 -16.72 25.84
N VAL A 269 32.58 -16.35 25.14
CA VAL A 269 32.59 -15.22 24.21
C VAL A 269 32.48 -13.93 25.02
N LYS A 270 33.53 -13.10 24.98
CA LYS A 270 33.62 -11.86 25.76
C LYS A 270 33.74 -10.61 24.90
N TYR A 271 34.25 -10.74 23.68
CA TYR A 271 34.60 -9.61 22.84
C TYR A 271 34.05 -9.74 21.42
N VAL A 272 33.97 -8.61 20.74
CA VAL A 272 33.64 -8.49 19.32
C VAL A 272 34.79 -7.77 18.64
N ALA A 273 35.40 -8.42 17.66
CA ALA A 273 36.40 -7.80 16.80
C ALA A 273 35.72 -7.22 15.56
N VAL A 274 36.07 -5.98 15.21
CA VAL A 274 35.62 -5.32 13.98
C VAL A 274 36.86 -4.93 13.18
N VAL A 275 36.96 -5.48 11.98
CA VAL A 275 38.05 -5.19 11.04
C VAL A 275 37.55 -4.21 10.01
N LYS A 276 38.26 -3.08 9.92
CA LYS A 276 38.11 -2.08 8.87
C LYS A 276 39.34 -2.10 7.99
N LYS A 277 39.28 -1.39 6.86
CA LYS A 277 40.40 -1.33 5.91
C LYS A 277 41.75 -0.95 6.57
N ALA A 278 41.76 0.01 7.49
CA ALA A 278 42.99 0.57 8.06
C ALA A 278 43.27 0.15 9.51
N ALA A 279 42.29 -0.38 10.23
CA ALA A 279 42.41 -0.66 11.65
C ALA A 279 41.52 -1.83 12.08
N ILE A 280 41.93 -2.51 13.14
CA ILE A 280 41.14 -3.49 13.88
C ILE A 280 40.76 -2.91 15.24
N SER A 281 39.51 -3.09 15.64
CA SER A 281 39.01 -2.67 16.94
C SER A 281 38.43 -3.86 17.71
N LEU A 282 38.72 -3.93 19.01
CA LEU A 282 38.17 -4.95 19.89
C LEU A 282 37.25 -4.29 20.93
N HIS A 283 36.02 -4.79 21.05
CA HIS A 283 34.98 -4.24 21.91
C HIS A 283 34.46 -5.28 22.90
N TYR A 284 34.11 -4.86 24.11
CA TYR A 284 33.43 -5.73 25.08
C TYR A 284 32.00 -6.03 24.64
N LEU A 285 31.58 -7.30 24.69
CA LEU A 285 30.23 -7.71 24.31
C LEU A 285 29.14 -7.16 25.27
N SER A 286 29.47 -7.01 26.55
CA SER A 286 28.51 -6.63 27.60
C SER A 286 28.09 -5.16 27.55
N ASN A 287 28.99 -4.25 27.17
CA ASN A 287 28.74 -2.81 27.21
C ASN A 287 29.15 -2.06 25.92
N GLY A 288 29.79 -2.74 24.97
CA GLY A 288 30.26 -2.18 23.70
C GLY A 288 31.53 -1.33 23.80
N HIS A 289 32.03 -1.04 25.00
CA HIS A 289 33.21 -0.20 25.15
C HIS A 289 34.41 -0.79 24.41
N GLN A 290 35.16 0.09 23.75
CA GLN A 290 36.40 -0.28 23.08
C GLN A 290 37.43 -0.68 24.14
N LYS A 291 38.02 -1.87 23.97
CA LYS A 291 39.16 -2.33 24.77
C LYS A 291 40.44 -1.73 24.22
N TRP A 292 40.69 -1.94 22.93
CA TRP A 292 41.81 -1.39 22.19
C TRP A 292 41.47 -1.26 20.71
N VAL A 293 42.25 -0.44 20.00
CA VAL A 293 42.21 -0.25 18.54
C VAL A 293 43.64 -0.19 18.07
N GLU A 294 43.95 -0.96 17.04
CA GLU A 294 45.27 -1.02 16.45
C GLU A 294 45.21 -0.81 14.94
N ASN A 295 46.22 -0.12 14.42
CA ASN A 295 46.34 0.10 12.98
C ASN A 295 46.86 -1.16 12.30
N LEU A 296 46.28 -1.49 11.16
CA LEU A 296 46.71 -2.63 10.36
C LEU A 296 47.97 -2.22 9.57
N PRO A 297 49.09 -2.98 9.68
CA PRO A 297 50.28 -2.78 8.85
C PRO A 297 49.93 -2.76 7.36
N ASP A 298 50.56 -1.87 6.60
CA ASP A 298 50.41 -1.83 5.14
C ASP A 298 48.95 -1.78 4.62
N GLY A 299 48.01 -1.20 5.40
CA GLY A 299 46.57 -1.18 5.08
C GLY A 299 46.18 -0.45 3.78
N ASP A 300 47.11 0.27 3.15
CA ASP A 300 46.94 0.85 1.82
C ASP A 300 47.11 -0.18 0.70
N THR A 301 48.02 -1.14 0.89
CA THR A 301 48.35 -2.19 -0.10
C THR A 301 47.66 -3.52 0.20
N VAL A 302 47.58 -3.89 1.48
CA VAL A 302 46.98 -5.15 1.95
C VAL A 302 45.50 -4.96 2.19
N GLN A 303 44.67 -5.80 1.57
CA GLN A 303 43.23 -5.80 1.80
C GLN A 303 42.88 -6.83 2.88
N TYR A 304 42.76 -6.38 4.12
CA TYR A 304 42.28 -7.21 5.24
C TYR A 304 40.80 -7.51 5.11
N GLN A 305 40.42 -8.79 5.05
CA GLN A 305 39.06 -9.22 4.68
C GLN A 305 38.44 -10.25 5.64
N ALA A 306 39.23 -10.88 6.53
CA ALA A 306 38.71 -11.87 7.46
C ALA A 306 39.35 -11.77 8.85
N VAL A 307 38.60 -12.18 9.87
CA VAL A 307 39.05 -12.29 11.26
C VAL A 307 38.72 -13.67 11.80
N TYR A 308 39.65 -14.26 12.52
CA TYR A 308 39.55 -15.59 13.09
C TYR A 308 40.05 -15.59 14.54
N SER A 309 39.40 -16.39 15.39
CA SER A 309 39.85 -16.70 16.75
C SER A 309 39.55 -18.16 17.04
N GLY A 310 40.57 -18.89 17.50
CA GLY A 310 40.46 -20.30 17.90
C GLY A 310 40.14 -20.52 19.39
N GLY A 311 39.95 -19.45 20.17
CA GLY A 311 39.69 -19.54 21.62
C GLY A 311 40.94 -19.52 22.51
N ASN A 312 42.14 -19.50 21.90
CA ASN A 312 43.43 -19.62 22.58
C ASN A 312 44.02 -18.28 23.08
N GLY A 313 43.25 -17.19 23.10
CA GLY A 313 43.73 -15.90 23.59
C GLY A 313 44.31 -14.96 22.51
N GLU A 314 44.23 -15.36 21.24
CA GLU A 314 44.81 -14.62 20.10
C GLU A 314 43.75 -14.33 19.04
N VAL A 315 43.88 -13.20 18.35
CA VAL A 315 43.04 -12.81 17.20
C VAL A 315 43.89 -12.79 15.94
N CYS A 316 43.51 -13.60 14.96
CA CYS A 316 44.17 -13.66 13.66
C CYS A 316 43.39 -12.82 12.64
N VAL A 317 44.08 -11.91 11.95
CA VAL A 317 43.53 -11.10 10.86
C VAL A 317 44.22 -11.51 9.56
N LEU A 318 43.40 -11.79 8.55
CA LEU A 318 43.86 -12.23 7.24
C LEU A 318 43.61 -11.14 6.21
N GLY A 319 44.65 -10.81 5.44
CA GLY A 319 44.57 -9.86 4.33
C GLY A 319 45.28 -10.36 3.09
N VAL A 320 44.82 -9.92 1.92
CA VAL A 320 45.39 -10.32 0.63
C VAL A 320 45.84 -9.09 -0.13
N VAL A 321 47.04 -9.19 -0.71
CA VAL A 321 47.45 -8.31 -1.82
C VAL A 321 47.12 -9.06 -3.10
N PRO A 322 46.14 -8.60 -3.90
CA PRO A 322 45.72 -9.31 -5.10
C PRO A 322 46.91 -9.60 -6.00
N GLN A 323 47.02 -10.85 -6.47
CA GLN A 323 48.10 -11.31 -7.35
C GLN A 323 49.52 -11.28 -6.76
N SER A 324 49.67 -11.23 -5.43
CA SER A 324 50.98 -11.24 -4.77
C SER A 324 51.03 -12.24 -3.62
N HIS A 325 50.61 -11.84 -2.43
CA HIS A 325 50.78 -12.63 -1.21
C HIS A 325 49.61 -12.44 -0.24
N LEU A 326 49.45 -13.42 0.65
CA LEU A 326 48.57 -13.42 1.80
C LEU A 326 49.33 -12.89 3.02
N ALA A 327 48.82 -11.85 3.66
CA ALA A 327 49.32 -11.30 4.91
C ALA A 327 48.48 -11.82 6.10
N ILE A 328 49.16 -12.33 7.11
CA ILE A 328 48.56 -12.92 8.31
C ILE A 328 49.13 -12.20 9.52
N ILE A 329 48.26 -11.68 10.38
CA ILE A 329 48.66 -10.95 11.59
C ILE A 329 47.94 -11.53 12.80
N GLU A 330 48.72 -11.87 13.82
CA GLU A 330 48.23 -12.36 15.10
C GLU A 330 48.35 -11.26 16.15
N TYR A 331 47.24 -10.93 16.79
CA TYR A 331 47.14 -9.92 17.85
C TYR A 331 46.85 -10.58 19.20
N ASN A 332 47.50 -10.09 20.26
CA ASN A 332 47.16 -10.47 21.63
C ASN A 332 45.83 -9.81 22.05
N ILE A 333 44.89 -10.58 22.60
CA ILE A 333 43.59 -10.05 23.04
C ILE A 333 43.73 -9.07 24.22
N GLU A 334 44.74 -9.21 25.08
CA GLU A 334 44.87 -8.36 26.26
C GLU A 334 45.34 -6.94 25.91
N ASP A 335 46.46 -6.84 25.22
CA ASP A 335 47.15 -5.56 25.01
C ASP A 335 47.01 -5.02 23.58
N GLY A 336 46.54 -5.83 22.63
CA GLY A 336 46.47 -5.45 21.22
C GLY A 336 47.83 -5.49 20.50
N GLU A 337 48.91 -5.91 21.16
CA GLU A 337 50.22 -5.99 20.50
C GLU A 337 50.23 -7.07 19.41
N ILE A 338 50.94 -6.79 18.31
CA ILE A 338 51.18 -7.74 17.22
C ILE A 338 52.17 -8.79 17.73
N MET A 339 51.68 -10.02 17.88
CA MET A 339 52.49 -11.18 18.28
C MET A 339 53.33 -11.68 17.11
N LYS A 340 52.70 -11.84 15.94
CA LYS A 340 53.34 -12.36 14.73
C LYS A 340 52.76 -11.70 13.48
N GLN A 341 53.63 -11.49 12.49
CA GLN A 341 53.27 -11.06 11.15
C GLN A 341 53.96 -11.98 10.14
N ARG A 342 53.18 -12.59 9.25
CA ARG A 342 53.67 -13.50 8.20
C ARG A 342 53.10 -13.11 6.84
N SER A 343 53.90 -13.28 5.80
CA SER A 343 53.50 -13.14 4.40
C SER A 343 53.75 -14.45 3.66
N VAL A 344 52.72 -14.99 3.00
CA VAL A 344 52.79 -16.23 2.23
C VAL A 344 52.46 -15.94 0.77
N ASP A 345 53.32 -16.33 -0.15
CA ASP A 345 53.10 -16.09 -1.58
C ASP A 345 51.84 -16.81 -2.09
N ALA A 346 50.93 -16.06 -2.68
CA ALA A 346 49.63 -16.54 -3.17
C ALA A 346 49.16 -15.71 -4.38
N PRO A 347 49.88 -15.76 -5.52
CA PRO A 347 49.59 -14.92 -6.68
C PRO A 347 48.28 -15.27 -7.41
N TRP A 348 47.70 -16.42 -7.12
CA TRP A 348 46.41 -16.86 -7.64
C TRP A 348 45.22 -16.33 -6.82
N LEU A 349 45.45 -15.89 -5.58
CA LEU A 349 44.39 -15.48 -4.65
C LEU A 349 44.02 -14.00 -4.87
N SER A 350 42.72 -13.75 -5.03
CA SER A 350 42.18 -12.39 -5.23
C SER A 350 41.27 -11.92 -4.09
N SER A 351 40.48 -12.82 -3.49
CA SER A 351 39.55 -12.51 -2.41
C SER A 351 39.47 -13.67 -1.42
N LEU A 352 39.61 -13.38 -0.14
CA LEU A 352 39.50 -14.35 0.95
C LEU A 352 38.08 -14.89 1.14
N PRO A 353 37.03 -14.06 1.35
CA PRO A 353 35.69 -14.56 1.66
C PRO A 353 35.04 -15.33 0.50
N ALA A 354 35.50 -15.13 -0.74
CA ALA A 354 35.00 -15.86 -1.90
C ALA A 354 35.67 -17.23 -2.08
N SER A 355 36.94 -17.36 -1.69
CA SER A 355 37.78 -18.51 -2.05
C SER A 355 38.32 -19.30 -0.87
N CYS A 356 38.25 -18.79 0.36
CA CYS A 356 38.90 -19.38 1.52
C CYS A 356 37.97 -19.49 2.73
N VAL A 357 38.20 -20.54 3.54
CA VAL A 357 37.53 -20.77 4.82
C VAL A 357 38.53 -21.30 5.83
N VAL A 358 38.29 -21.02 7.12
CA VAL A 358 39.08 -21.62 8.22
C VAL A 358 38.37 -22.87 8.71
N VAL A 359 39.14 -23.93 8.92
CA VAL A 359 38.70 -25.30 9.21
C VAL A 359 39.59 -25.90 10.33
N ASP A 360 39.04 -26.81 11.14
CA ASP A 360 39.75 -27.51 12.22
C ASP A 360 40.50 -26.56 13.20
N ALA A 361 41.66 -26.96 13.72
CA ALA A 361 42.49 -26.16 14.64
C ALA A 361 43.23 -25.00 13.94
N GLY A 362 42.50 -24.16 13.20
CA GLY A 362 43.03 -22.95 12.57
C GLY A 362 43.78 -23.20 11.26
N ILE A 363 43.28 -24.11 10.42
CA ILE A 363 43.84 -24.34 9.08
C ILE A 363 43.01 -23.58 8.05
N LEU A 364 43.65 -22.69 7.31
CA LEU A 364 43.05 -21.99 6.18
C LEU A 364 43.04 -22.93 4.97
N VAL A 365 41.84 -23.19 4.43
CA VAL A 365 41.64 -23.94 3.19
C VAL A 365 41.13 -22.97 2.14
N CYS A 366 41.83 -22.88 1.01
CA CYS A 366 41.49 -22.00 -0.10
C CYS A 366 41.36 -22.80 -1.40
N VAL A 367 40.53 -22.32 -2.32
CA VAL A 367 40.38 -22.92 -3.66
C VAL A 367 40.89 -21.98 -4.74
N ASP A 368 41.74 -22.51 -5.63
CA ASP A 368 42.18 -21.82 -6.83
C ASP A 368 41.31 -22.23 -8.02
N PRO A 369 40.54 -21.30 -8.62
CA PRO A 369 39.67 -21.59 -9.74
C PRO A 369 40.42 -21.82 -11.05
N ILE A 370 41.69 -21.43 -11.16
CA ILE A 370 42.48 -21.54 -12.40
C ILE A 370 43.13 -22.93 -12.48
N THR A 371 43.84 -23.33 -11.44
CA THR A 371 44.51 -24.63 -11.38
C THR A 371 43.59 -25.75 -10.91
N LEU A 372 42.41 -25.42 -10.39
CA LEU A 372 41.47 -26.36 -9.77
C LEU A 372 42.16 -27.18 -8.66
N SER A 373 42.89 -26.49 -7.79
CA SER A 373 43.53 -27.08 -6.60
C SER A 373 43.06 -26.42 -5.31
N LEU A 374 43.01 -27.21 -4.24
CA LEU A 374 42.84 -26.74 -2.88
C LEU A 374 44.21 -26.49 -2.25
N TYR A 375 44.36 -25.34 -1.61
CA TYR A 375 45.55 -25.00 -0.84
C TYR A 375 45.23 -25.03 0.65
N THR A 376 46.10 -25.64 1.45
CA THR A 376 45.97 -25.65 2.91
C THR A 376 47.15 -24.94 3.57
N LEU A 377 46.84 -24.13 4.58
CA LEU A 377 47.83 -23.36 5.33
C LEU A 377 47.47 -23.35 6.84
N PRO A 378 48.32 -23.88 7.73
CA PRO A 378 48.13 -23.72 9.17
C PRO A 378 48.36 -22.26 9.61
N LEU A 379 47.38 -21.65 10.28
CA LEU A 379 47.44 -20.26 10.71
C LEU A 379 48.15 -20.05 12.05
N LEU A 380 48.31 -21.09 12.87
CA LEU A 380 48.81 -20.98 14.25
C LEU A 380 50.18 -21.66 14.47
N SER A 381 50.79 -22.24 13.43
CA SER A 381 52.08 -22.94 13.55
C SER A 381 53.28 -21.98 13.49
N ASP A 382 54.35 -22.32 14.22
CA ASP A 382 55.60 -21.54 14.27
C ASP A 382 56.55 -21.76 13.06
N GLU A 383 56.28 -22.73 12.20
CA GLU A 383 57.10 -23.00 11.02
C GLU A 383 56.77 -22.05 9.85
N LEU A 384 57.77 -21.74 9.01
CA LEU A 384 57.60 -21.06 7.72
C LEU A 384 56.77 -21.95 6.79
N ALA A 385 55.44 -21.89 6.94
CA ALA A 385 54.52 -22.75 6.23
C ALA A 385 54.34 -22.29 4.77
N GLU A 386 54.82 -23.10 3.82
CA GLU A 386 54.40 -23.03 2.43
C GLU A 386 52.96 -23.56 2.31
N MET A 387 52.18 -23.05 1.36
CA MET A 387 50.84 -23.59 1.11
C MET A 387 50.93 -24.97 0.47
N ASN A 388 50.31 -25.98 1.11
CA ASN A 388 50.26 -27.32 0.55
C ASN A 388 49.17 -27.41 -0.51
N GLN A 389 49.56 -27.76 -1.74
CA GLN A 389 48.65 -27.87 -2.88
C GLN A 389 48.10 -29.30 -3.01
N VAL A 390 46.78 -29.42 -3.11
CA VAL A 390 46.05 -30.67 -3.39
C VAL A 390 45.20 -30.47 -4.64
N LEU A 391 45.47 -31.21 -5.71
CA LEU A 391 44.69 -31.15 -6.96
C LEU A 391 43.29 -31.73 -6.72
N ILE A 392 42.22 -31.02 -7.13
CA ILE A 392 40.84 -31.51 -6.98
C ILE A 392 40.63 -32.82 -7.75
N GLN A 393 41.29 -32.99 -8.89
CA GLN A 393 41.29 -34.23 -9.69
C GLN A 393 41.85 -35.43 -8.92
N SER A 394 42.78 -35.22 -7.98
CA SER A 394 43.33 -36.31 -7.15
C SER A 394 42.33 -36.85 -6.13
N LEU A 395 41.21 -36.14 -5.92
CA LEU A 395 40.10 -36.53 -5.06
C LEU A 395 38.95 -37.20 -5.85
N ASP A 396 39.16 -37.51 -7.13
CA ASP A 396 38.14 -37.99 -8.08
C ASP A 396 36.95 -37.02 -8.23
N LEU A 397 37.23 -35.71 -8.21
CA LEU A 397 36.23 -34.64 -8.31
C LEU A 397 36.44 -33.79 -9.55
N ASP A 398 35.34 -33.49 -10.25
CA ASP A 398 35.34 -32.63 -11.43
C ASP A 398 34.49 -31.36 -11.21
N VAL A 399 35.01 -30.24 -11.71
CA VAL A 399 34.36 -28.93 -11.66
C VAL A 399 33.57 -28.69 -12.95
N ALA A 400 32.37 -28.13 -12.82
CA ALA A 400 31.54 -27.79 -13.97
C ALA A 400 32.23 -26.70 -14.84
N PRO A 401 32.13 -26.77 -16.18
CA PRO A 401 32.83 -25.85 -17.06
C PRO A 401 32.39 -24.40 -16.80
N GLY A 402 33.36 -23.52 -16.54
CA GLY A 402 33.11 -22.09 -16.28
C GLY A 402 32.56 -21.77 -14.88
N PHE A 403 32.49 -22.76 -13.97
CA PHE A 403 32.06 -22.55 -12.59
C PHE A 403 33.25 -22.26 -11.66
N GLN A 404 33.12 -21.27 -10.79
CA GLN A 404 34.11 -20.99 -9.75
C GLN A 404 33.76 -21.76 -8.47
N PRO A 405 34.64 -22.65 -7.98
CA PRO A 405 34.36 -23.41 -6.77
C PRO A 405 34.23 -22.52 -5.53
N VAL A 406 33.34 -22.89 -4.61
CA VAL A 406 33.10 -22.13 -3.37
C VAL A 406 33.19 -23.06 -2.16
N LEU A 407 33.85 -22.60 -1.11
CA LEU A 407 34.01 -23.32 0.15
C LEU A 407 33.03 -22.81 1.21
N VAL A 408 32.51 -23.71 2.05
CA VAL A 408 31.63 -23.36 3.18
C VAL A 408 32.05 -24.18 4.40
N SER A 409 32.48 -23.51 5.47
CA SER A 409 32.76 -24.13 6.77
C SER A 409 31.75 -23.69 7.83
N THR A 410 31.83 -24.27 9.03
CA THR A 410 30.99 -23.92 10.16
C THR A 410 31.81 -23.86 11.45
N GLN A 411 31.55 -22.83 12.26
CA GLN A 411 32.12 -22.67 13.60
C GLN A 411 30.95 -22.54 14.60
N PRO A 412 30.48 -23.65 15.21
CA PRO A 412 29.31 -23.63 16.07
C PRO A 412 29.48 -22.76 17.32
N ASN A 413 30.69 -22.75 17.90
CA ASN A 413 31.05 -21.92 19.04
C ASN A 413 32.27 -21.07 18.67
N PRO A 414 32.17 -19.72 18.65
CA PRO A 414 33.30 -18.84 18.35
C PRO A 414 34.47 -18.95 19.34
N ALA A 415 34.26 -19.53 20.53
CA ALA A 415 35.30 -19.80 21.52
C ALA A 415 36.03 -21.14 21.30
N GLN A 416 35.62 -21.93 20.31
CA GLN A 416 36.20 -23.23 19.97
C GLN A 416 36.65 -23.24 18.50
N PRO A 417 37.58 -24.12 18.11
CA PRO A 417 37.97 -24.24 16.72
C PRO A 417 36.79 -24.64 15.81
N PRO A 418 36.77 -24.20 14.54
CA PRO A 418 35.80 -24.64 13.55
C PRO A 418 35.89 -26.16 13.33
N LEU A 419 34.83 -26.74 12.78
CA LEU A 419 34.82 -28.18 12.52
C LEU A 419 35.80 -28.56 11.41
N PRO A 420 36.34 -29.80 11.42
CA PRO A 420 37.22 -30.30 10.37
C PRO A 420 36.47 -30.58 9.06
N GLN A 421 35.15 -30.70 9.08
CA GLN A 421 34.33 -30.92 7.90
C GLN A 421 33.85 -29.62 7.26
N PHE A 422 33.86 -29.59 5.93
CA PHE A 422 33.46 -28.43 5.13
C PHE A 422 32.86 -28.86 3.79
N PHE A 423 32.08 -27.98 3.17
CA PHE A 423 31.54 -28.21 1.84
C PHE A 423 32.40 -27.55 0.76
N LEU A 424 32.54 -28.25 -0.36
CA LEU A 424 33.05 -27.73 -1.62
C LEU A 424 31.95 -27.77 -2.67
N LYS A 425 31.60 -26.60 -3.21
CA LYS A 425 30.68 -26.47 -4.34
C LYS A 425 31.48 -26.53 -5.64
N LEU A 426 31.18 -27.50 -6.50
CA LEU A 426 31.88 -27.75 -7.77
C LEU A 426 31.05 -27.35 -9.01
N GLY A 427 29.75 -27.10 -8.82
CA GLY A 427 28.82 -26.67 -9.85
C GLY A 427 27.55 -26.08 -9.23
N PRO A 428 26.59 -25.59 -10.04
CA PRO A 428 25.33 -25.05 -9.52
C PRO A 428 24.58 -26.06 -8.66
N ASP A 429 24.54 -27.32 -9.11
CA ASP A 429 23.81 -28.43 -8.47
C ASP A 429 24.74 -29.54 -7.94
N HIS A 430 26.03 -29.26 -7.77
CA HIS A 430 27.04 -30.25 -7.38
C HIS A 430 27.81 -29.78 -6.15
N HIS A 431 27.60 -30.49 -5.04
CA HIS A 431 28.23 -30.20 -3.75
C HIS A 431 28.89 -31.46 -3.18
N VAL A 432 30.02 -31.29 -2.50
CA VAL A 432 30.78 -32.38 -1.88
C VAL A 432 31.07 -32.03 -0.44
N LEU A 433 30.85 -32.98 0.48
CA LEU A 433 31.27 -32.90 1.87
C LEU A 433 32.67 -33.51 2.00
N LEU A 434 33.61 -32.70 2.45
CA LEU A 434 35.01 -33.05 2.68
C LEU A 434 35.32 -33.00 4.17
N GLU A 435 36.33 -33.76 4.58
CA GLU A 435 36.90 -33.76 5.93
C GLU A 435 38.40 -33.55 5.86
N LEU A 436 38.92 -32.67 6.72
CA LEU A 436 40.35 -32.48 6.92
C LEU A 436 40.82 -33.31 8.13
N ASP A 437 41.61 -34.34 7.87
CA ASP A 437 42.15 -35.24 8.90
C ASP A 437 43.68 -35.26 8.80
N ASN A 438 44.36 -34.72 9.82
CA ASN A 438 45.83 -34.65 9.89
C ASN A 438 46.48 -34.05 8.63
N GLY A 439 45.89 -32.98 8.09
CA GLY A 439 46.37 -32.30 6.88
C GLY A 439 45.99 -32.95 5.55
N ILE A 440 45.32 -34.10 5.57
CA ILE A 440 44.84 -34.81 4.37
C ILE A 440 43.34 -34.52 4.19
N ILE A 441 42.96 -34.07 2.99
CA ILE A 441 41.57 -33.83 2.62
C ILE A 441 40.97 -35.14 2.11
N LYS A 442 39.88 -35.61 2.71
CA LYS A 442 39.16 -36.83 2.34
C LYS A 442 37.71 -36.51 1.92
N PRO A 443 37.23 -37.01 0.77
CA PRO A 443 35.83 -36.87 0.40
C PRO A 443 34.95 -37.86 1.18
N LEU A 444 34.01 -37.34 1.97
CA LEU A 444 33.05 -38.16 2.71
C LEU A 444 31.83 -38.52 1.86
N ARG A 445 31.27 -37.53 1.15
CA ARG A 445 30.05 -37.73 0.38
C ARG A 445 29.90 -36.70 -0.74
N THR A 446 29.50 -37.16 -1.91
CA THR A 446 29.13 -36.33 -3.06
C THR A 446 27.61 -36.23 -3.19
N PHE A 447 27.10 -35.03 -3.50
CA PHE A 447 25.70 -34.72 -3.69
C PHE A 447 25.48 -34.13 -5.09
N GLN A 448 24.86 -34.93 -5.97
CA GLN A 448 24.51 -34.55 -7.32
C GLN A 448 23.21 -35.28 -7.73
N PRO A 449 22.08 -34.57 -7.97
CA PRO A 449 21.88 -33.12 -7.88
C PRO A 449 21.60 -32.63 -6.44
N ALA A 450 22.16 -31.47 -6.06
CA ALA A 450 21.85 -30.75 -4.82
C ALA A 450 21.90 -29.23 -5.03
N PHE A 451 20.78 -28.55 -4.77
CA PHE A 451 20.63 -27.10 -4.96
C PHE A 451 21.31 -26.30 -3.85
N LEU A 452 21.05 -26.66 -2.59
CA LEU A 452 21.51 -25.92 -1.42
C LEU A 452 21.98 -26.87 -0.33
N VAL A 453 23.04 -26.45 0.38
CA VAL A 453 23.59 -27.17 1.54
C VAL A 453 23.82 -26.20 2.69
N THR A 454 23.65 -26.67 3.93
CA THR A 454 23.97 -25.88 5.12
C THR A 454 24.28 -26.78 6.31
N PHE A 455 25.06 -26.28 7.26
CA PHE A 455 25.34 -26.96 8.51
C PHE A 455 24.38 -26.53 9.61
N ALA A 456 24.09 -27.44 10.53
CA ALA A 456 23.40 -27.14 11.78
C ALA A 456 23.97 -27.99 12.92
N THR A 457 24.13 -27.39 14.09
CA THR A 457 24.69 -28.07 15.27
C THR A 457 23.67 -28.05 16.41
N THR A 458 23.53 -29.18 17.11
CA THR A 458 22.66 -29.32 18.29
C THR A 458 23.36 -30.11 19.37
N GLY A 459 23.76 -29.43 20.45
CA GLY A 459 24.66 -30.03 21.45
C GLY A 459 25.98 -30.40 20.77
N GLU A 460 26.39 -31.67 20.88
CA GLU A 460 27.62 -32.20 20.27
C GLU A 460 27.41 -32.75 18.84
N LYS A 461 26.16 -32.91 18.39
CA LYS A 461 25.86 -33.48 17.07
C LYS A 461 25.82 -32.38 16.02
N THR A 462 26.65 -32.50 14.98
CA THR A 462 26.58 -31.66 13.79
C THR A 462 25.99 -32.42 12.60
N VAL A 463 25.05 -31.77 11.92
CA VAL A 463 24.38 -32.31 10.74
C VAL A 463 24.55 -31.40 9.54
N ALA A 464 24.70 -32.02 8.38
CA ALA A 464 24.69 -31.43 7.06
C ALA A 464 23.28 -31.56 6.47
N ALA A 465 22.59 -30.46 6.24
CA ALA A 465 21.31 -30.43 5.55
C ALA A 465 21.53 -30.21 4.05
N VAL A 466 20.92 -31.07 3.23
CA VAL A 466 21.05 -31.04 1.77
C VAL A 466 19.67 -31.01 1.14
N MET A 467 19.47 -30.03 0.26
CA MET A 467 18.26 -29.88 -0.56
C MET A 467 18.53 -30.38 -1.97
N SER A 468 17.81 -31.40 -2.41
CA SER A 468 17.90 -32.01 -3.74
C SER A 468 16.58 -31.95 -4.50
N PRO A 469 16.59 -31.74 -5.82
CA PRO A 469 15.38 -31.81 -6.63
C PRO A 469 14.84 -33.24 -6.68
N VAL A 470 13.51 -33.37 -6.61
CA VAL A 470 12.80 -34.62 -6.92
C VAL A 470 12.18 -34.50 -8.30
N ASN A 471 11.40 -33.44 -8.51
CA ASN A 471 10.79 -33.04 -9.79
C ASN A 471 10.99 -31.53 -10.00
N ASP A 472 10.59 -31.00 -11.16
CA ASP A 472 10.58 -29.54 -11.41
C ASP A 472 9.72 -28.74 -10.40
N THR A 473 8.74 -29.40 -9.78
CA THR A 473 7.80 -28.79 -8.82
C THR A 473 7.99 -29.29 -7.39
N SER A 474 9.04 -30.07 -7.09
CA SER A 474 9.28 -30.55 -5.73
C SER A 474 10.76 -30.74 -5.40
N CYS A 475 11.13 -30.30 -4.20
CA CYS A 475 12.47 -30.45 -3.64
C CYS A 475 12.40 -31.29 -2.36
N SER A 476 13.36 -32.19 -2.15
CA SER A 476 13.52 -32.92 -0.90
C SER A 476 14.67 -32.35 -0.07
N ILE A 477 14.48 -32.25 1.23
CA ILE A 477 15.49 -31.84 2.20
C ILE A 477 15.78 -33.03 3.09
N SER A 478 17.06 -33.39 3.22
CA SER A 478 17.50 -34.51 4.05
C SER A 478 18.71 -34.15 4.90
N LEU A 479 18.84 -34.78 6.07
CA LEU A 479 19.99 -34.59 6.95
C LEU A 479 21.00 -35.72 6.79
N PHE A 480 22.26 -35.35 6.85
CA PHE A 480 23.42 -36.23 6.89
C PHE A 480 24.23 -35.92 8.15
N SER A 481 24.85 -36.93 8.76
CA SER A 481 25.85 -36.71 9.81
C SER A 481 27.08 -36.06 9.17
N ALA A 482 27.56 -34.96 9.75
CA ALA A 482 28.74 -34.25 9.24
C ALA A 482 29.99 -35.15 9.32
N ASP A 483 30.18 -35.85 10.44
CA ASP A 483 31.37 -36.67 10.70
C ASP A 483 31.46 -37.91 9.80
N SER A 484 30.32 -38.54 9.48
CA SER A 484 30.29 -39.82 8.75
C SER A 484 29.80 -39.72 7.31
N GLY A 485 29.22 -38.59 6.91
CA GLY A 485 28.53 -38.43 5.62
C GLY A 485 27.30 -39.34 5.45
N ARG A 486 26.87 -40.07 6.50
CA ARG A 486 25.72 -41.00 6.44
C ARG A 486 24.40 -40.25 6.55
N ARG A 487 23.43 -40.62 5.71
CA ARG A 487 22.07 -40.07 5.76
C ARG A 487 21.36 -40.52 7.03
N LEU A 488 20.75 -39.58 7.75
CA LEU A 488 19.89 -39.88 8.89
C LEU A 488 18.52 -40.37 8.41
N LEU A 489 18.06 -41.51 8.91
CA LEU A 489 16.75 -42.08 8.58
C LEU A 489 15.62 -41.21 9.15
N ASP A 490 14.45 -41.23 8.50
CA ASP A 490 13.24 -40.47 8.88
C ASP A 490 13.43 -38.95 8.99
N THR A 491 14.41 -38.40 8.25
CA THR A 491 14.69 -36.97 8.20
C THR A 491 14.32 -36.30 6.88
N SER A 492 13.77 -37.01 5.90
CA SER A 492 13.41 -36.44 4.61
C SER A 492 12.12 -35.62 4.67
N VAL A 493 12.15 -34.38 4.20
CA VAL A 493 10.99 -33.49 4.05
C VAL A 493 10.85 -33.10 2.58
N ILE A 494 9.65 -33.20 2.02
CA ILE A 494 9.36 -32.77 0.64
C ILE A 494 8.70 -31.40 0.69
N LEU A 495 9.27 -30.44 -0.02
CA LEU A 495 8.70 -29.14 -0.32
C LEU A 495 8.08 -29.20 -1.71
N HIS A 496 6.80 -28.86 -1.82
CA HIS A 496 6.14 -28.64 -3.10
C HIS A 496 6.23 -27.17 -3.46
N LEU A 497 6.76 -26.88 -4.64
CA LEU A 497 6.84 -25.53 -5.23
C LEU A 497 5.68 -25.39 -6.22
N GLU A 498 4.95 -24.28 -6.14
CA GLU A 498 3.93 -24.00 -7.15
C GLU A 498 4.60 -23.67 -8.51
N PRO A 499 3.98 -23.98 -9.66
CA PRO A 499 4.60 -23.79 -10.99
C PRO A 499 5.02 -22.35 -11.31
N ASN A 500 4.45 -21.37 -10.60
CA ASN A 500 4.69 -19.94 -10.77
C ASN A 500 5.44 -19.32 -9.58
N GLU A 501 6.17 -20.10 -8.80
CA GLU A 501 7.02 -19.61 -7.70
C GLU A 501 8.49 -19.53 -8.10
N GLY A 502 9.24 -18.67 -7.39
CA GLY A 502 10.69 -18.58 -7.55
C GLY A 502 11.40 -19.84 -7.05
N ARG A 503 12.61 -20.10 -7.57
CA ARG A 503 13.44 -21.23 -7.11
C ARG A 503 13.99 -20.95 -5.70
N PRO A 504 14.28 -21.98 -4.88
CA PRO A 504 14.88 -21.78 -3.57
C PRO A 504 16.31 -21.24 -3.70
N GLN A 505 16.64 -20.17 -2.97
CA GLN A 505 17.93 -19.48 -3.03
C GLN A 505 18.75 -19.62 -1.74
N LYS A 506 18.12 -19.58 -0.55
CA LYS A 506 18.80 -19.74 0.74
C LYS A 506 18.11 -20.75 1.65
N LEU A 507 18.91 -21.42 2.46
CA LEU A 507 18.50 -22.49 3.36
C LEU A 507 19.06 -22.24 4.77
N TYR A 508 18.20 -22.07 5.76
CA TYR A 508 18.58 -21.95 7.17
C TYR A 508 17.97 -23.10 7.97
N VAL A 509 18.79 -23.79 8.78
CA VAL A 509 18.37 -24.99 9.49
C VAL A 509 18.56 -24.83 10.99
N HIS A 510 17.53 -25.22 11.72
CA HIS A 510 17.57 -25.34 13.16
C HIS A 510 17.43 -26.80 13.56
N ALA A 511 18.53 -27.40 14.02
CA ALA A 511 18.54 -28.75 14.57
C ALA A 511 18.21 -28.71 16.07
N PHE A 512 17.48 -29.71 16.55
CA PHE A 512 17.16 -29.90 17.96
C PHE A 512 17.13 -31.40 18.31
N LEU A 513 17.41 -31.75 19.57
CA LEU A 513 17.31 -33.12 20.04
C LEU A 513 15.84 -33.49 20.35
N LYS A 514 15.38 -34.63 19.83
CA LYS A 514 14.09 -35.23 20.20
C LYS A 514 14.24 -35.97 21.53
N LYS A 515 13.10 -36.39 22.11
CA LYS A 515 13.07 -37.21 23.33
C LYS A 515 13.77 -38.56 23.17
N ASP A 516 13.87 -39.05 21.94
CA ASP A 516 14.47 -40.34 21.60
C ASP A 516 15.96 -40.20 21.21
N ASP A 517 16.61 -39.10 21.60
CA ASP A 517 17.99 -38.70 21.23
C ASP A 517 18.30 -38.56 19.73
N SER A 518 17.30 -38.78 18.88
CA SER A 518 17.35 -38.51 17.45
C SER A 518 17.30 -37.01 17.16
N VAL A 519 17.89 -36.58 16.05
CA VAL A 519 17.92 -35.17 15.66
C VAL A 519 16.65 -34.82 14.89
N GLY A 520 15.90 -33.86 15.41
CA GLY A 520 14.84 -33.16 14.70
C GLY A 520 15.35 -31.87 14.08
N TYR A 521 14.66 -31.36 13.05
CA TYR A 521 15.00 -30.06 12.50
C TYR A 521 13.79 -29.27 12.00
N ARG A 522 13.98 -27.95 11.92
CA ARG A 522 13.14 -27.00 11.20
C ARG A 522 13.97 -26.32 10.14
N VAL A 523 13.35 -25.99 9.02
CA VAL A 523 14.03 -25.32 7.91
C VAL A 523 13.28 -24.08 7.53
N LEU A 524 14.00 -22.97 7.40
CA LEU A 524 13.53 -21.80 6.70
C LEU A 524 14.12 -21.81 5.29
N VAL A 525 13.25 -21.84 4.30
CA VAL A 525 13.61 -21.72 2.88
C VAL A 525 13.23 -20.32 2.41
N GLN A 526 14.18 -19.64 1.79
CA GLN A 526 13.95 -18.37 1.08
C GLN A 526 14.03 -18.62 -0.42
N SER A 527 12.98 -18.25 -1.14
CA SER A 527 12.90 -18.33 -2.59
C SER A 527 13.33 -17.02 -3.27
N GLU A 528 13.70 -17.10 -4.55
CA GLU A 528 14.07 -15.96 -5.41
C GLU A 528 12.99 -14.87 -5.46
N ASP A 529 11.72 -15.24 -5.31
CA ASP A 529 10.58 -14.33 -5.32
C ASP A 529 10.29 -13.71 -3.93
N HIS A 530 11.25 -13.83 -3.00
CA HIS A 530 11.23 -13.35 -1.63
C HIS A 530 10.15 -14.04 -0.76
N ALA A 531 9.67 -15.22 -1.14
CA ALA A 531 8.83 -16.04 -0.28
C ALA A 531 9.68 -16.71 0.81
N LEU A 532 9.18 -16.69 2.05
CA LEU A 532 9.76 -17.40 3.20
C LEU A 532 8.84 -18.54 3.61
N THR A 533 9.35 -19.76 3.56
CA THR A 533 8.58 -20.95 3.95
C THR A 533 9.29 -21.69 5.08
N LEU A 534 8.59 -21.88 6.20
CA LEU A 534 9.11 -22.65 7.31
C LEU A 534 8.53 -24.07 7.32
N LEU A 535 9.42 -25.06 7.29
CA LEU A 535 9.11 -26.49 7.27
C LEU A 535 9.42 -27.14 8.62
N HIS A 536 8.59 -28.09 9.02
CA HIS A 536 8.78 -28.91 10.20
C HIS A 536 8.65 -30.40 9.86
N GLN A 537 9.52 -31.24 10.42
CA GLN A 537 9.39 -32.70 10.31
C GLN A 537 8.05 -33.20 10.90
N PRO A 538 7.31 -34.11 10.25
CA PRO A 538 7.70 -34.98 9.14
C PRO A 538 7.33 -34.45 7.73
N GLY A 539 7.26 -33.13 7.53
CA GLY A 539 7.07 -32.53 6.21
C GLY A 539 5.88 -31.59 6.09
N ARG A 540 5.49 -30.95 7.20
CA ARG A 540 4.41 -29.96 7.21
C ARG A 540 5.00 -28.56 7.02
N VAL A 541 4.45 -27.81 6.07
CA VAL A 541 4.62 -26.35 6.02
C VAL A 541 3.94 -25.77 7.26
N VAL A 542 4.73 -25.16 8.14
CA VAL A 542 4.24 -24.53 9.37
C VAL A 542 3.54 -23.23 9.02
N TRP A 543 4.22 -22.39 8.25
CA TRP A 543 3.73 -21.14 7.71
C TRP A 543 4.52 -20.77 6.46
N SER A 544 3.91 -19.92 5.63
CA SER A 544 4.55 -19.26 4.49
C SER A 544 4.28 -17.76 4.60
N ARG A 545 5.27 -16.94 4.27
CA ARG A 545 5.22 -15.48 4.31
C ARG A 545 5.72 -14.92 2.99
N GLU A 546 4.93 -14.01 2.42
CA GLU A 546 5.20 -13.38 1.14
C GLU A 546 5.87 -12.01 1.38
N GLU A 547 7.20 -11.99 1.53
CA GLU A 547 7.94 -10.75 1.86
C GLU A 547 8.18 -9.84 0.65
N ALA A 548 7.82 -10.29 -0.57
CA ALA A 548 7.78 -9.45 -1.77
C ALA A 548 6.85 -8.23 -1.61
N LEU A 549 5.78 -8.37 -0.81
CA LEU A 549 4.81 -7.28 -0.53
C LEU A 549 5.40 -6.15 0.32
N ALA A 550 6.60 -6.32 0.88
CA ALA A 550 7.38 -5.22 1.44
C ALA A 550 7.81 -4.20 0.38
N GLU A 551 7.71 -4.51 -0.92
CA GLU A 551 8.11 -3.66 -2.03
C GLU A 551 7.07 -3.52 -3.15
N VAL A 552 5.91 -2.94 -2.82
CA VAL A 552 4.88 -2.58 -3.80
C VAL A 552 5.27 -1.32 -4.57
N ILE A 553 5.22 -1.40 -5.92
CA ILE A 553 5.51 -0.27 -6.81
C ILE A 553 4.22 0.38 -7.31
N THR A 554 3.29 -0.43 -7.81
CA THR A 554 1.98 0.04 -8.30
C THR A 554 0.88 -0.90 -7.86
N MET A 555 -0.32 -0.35 -7.69
CA MET A 555 -1.51 -1.13 -7.42
C MET A 555 -2.74 -0.55 -8.12
N GLU A 556 -3.72 -1.38 -8.39
CA GLU A 556 -5.05 -0.99 -8.86
C GLU A 556 -6.14 -1.76 -8.11
N MET A 557 -7.29 -1.14 -7.90
CA MET A 557 -8.48 -1.83 -7.38
C MET A 557 -9.46 -2.14 -8.52
N VAL A 558 -9.73 -3.43 -8.71
CA VAL A 558 -10.66 -3.95 -9.72
C VAL A 558 -11.93 -4.43 -9.04
N ASP A 559 -13.08 -4.08 -9.61
CA ASP A 559 -14.37 -4.55 -9.14
C ASP A 559 -14.47 -6.09 -9.25
N LEU A 560 -15.15 -6.71 -8.29
CA LEU A 560 -15.43 -8.14 -8.31
C LEU A 560 -16.42 -8.51 -9.45
N PRO A 561 -16.49 -9.79 -9.85
CA PRO A 561 -17.45 -10.22 -10.87
C PRO A 561 -18.89 -10.06 -10.38
N LEU A 562 -19.81 -9.91 -11.34
CA LEU A 562 -21.24 -9.78 -11.08
C LEU A 562 -21.80 -11.05 -10.40
N THR A 563 -22.82 -10.87 -9.57
CA THR A 563 -23.57 -12.01 -9.04
C THR A 563 -24.38 -12.68 -10.15
N GLY A 564 -24.74 -13.96 -9.99
CA GLY A 564 -25.53 -14.70 -11.00
C GLY A 564 -26.84 -13.99 -11.38
N THR A 565 -27.51 -13.37 -10.41
CA THR A 565 -28.73 -12.59 -10.65
C THR A 565 -28.49 -11.31 -11.45
N GLN A 566 -27.37 -10.61 -11.20
CA GLN A 566 -26.97 -9.43 -11.99
C GLN A 566 -26.56 -9.81 -13.41
N ALA A 567 -25.89 -10.95 -13.59
CA ALA A 567 -25.53 -11.45 -14.92
C ALA A 567 -26.77 -11.81 -15.76
N GLU A 568 -27.80 -12.40 -15.14
CA GLU A 568 -29.09 -12.64 -15.81
C GLU A 568 -29.80 -11.34 -16.22
N LEU A 569 -29.74 -10.30 -15.37
CA LEU A 569 -30.26 -8.97 -15.68
C LEU A 569 -29.54 -8.34 -16.89
N GLU A 570 -28.20 -8.42 -16.94
CA GLU A 570 -27.46 -7.94 -18.12
C GLU A 570 -27.85 -8.75 -19.37
N GLY A 571 -28.02 -10.06 -19.23
CA GLY A 571 -28.51 -10.95 -20.28
C GLY A 571 -29.91 -10.58 -20.79
N GLU A 572 -30.81 -10.10 -19.92
CA GLU A 572 -32.17 -9.63 -20.25
C GLU A 572 -32.12 -8.44 -21.22
N PHE A 573 -31.34 -7.41 -20.89
CA PHE A 573 -31.31 -6.13 -21.60
C PHE A 573 -30.22 -6.02 -22.70
N GLY A 574 -29.17 -6.84 -22.66
CA GLY A 574 -28.00 -6.70 -23.55
C GLY A 574 -28.16 -7.21 -24.98
N LYS A 575 -29.08 -8.17 -25.22
CA LYS A 575 -29.32 -8.70 -26.58
C LYS A 575 -30.48 -7.95 -27.23
N LYS A 576 -30.19 -7.19 -28.30
CA LYS A 576 -31.21 -6.63 -29.20
C LYS A 576 -32.06 -7.79 -29.76
N ALA A 577 -33.27 -7.95 -29.25
CA ALA A 577 -34.22 -8.92 -29.78
C ALA A 577 -34.92 -8.35 -31.01
N ASP A 578 -35.17 -9.19 -32.01
CA ASP A 578 -35.90 -8.83 -33.23
C ASP A 578 -37.40 -8.63 -32.90
N GLY A 579 -37.75 -7.45 -32.42
CA GLY A 579 -39.13 -7.02 -32.16
C GLY A 579 -39.53 -6.94 -30.68
N LEU A 580 -40.68 -6.29 -30.42
CA LEU A 580 -41.19 -6.01 -29.07
C LEU A 580 -41.70 -7.27 -28.35
N LEU A 581 -42.37 -8.18 -29.06
CA LEU A 581 -42.95 -9.39 -28.46
C LEU A 581 -41.89 -10.36 -27.90
N PRO A 582 -40.79 -10.67 -28.62
CA PRO A 582 -39.68 -11.44 -28.06
C PRO A 582 -39.04 -10.78 -26.84
N MET A 583 -38.95 -9.44 -26.80
CA MET A 583 -38.44 -8.71 -25.65
C MET A 583 -39.33 -8.89 -24.40
N VAL A 584 -40.65 -8.81 -24.57
CA VAL A 584 -41.61 -9.03 -23.47
C VAL A 584 -41.58 -10.48 -22.98
N LEU A 585 -41.58 -11.45 -23.89
CA LEU A 585 -41.50 -12.88 -23.53
C LEU A 585 -40.20 -13.21 -22.80
N LYS A 586 -39.08 -12.64 -23.26
CA LYS A 586 -37.77 -12.79 -22.61
C LYS A 586 -37.79 -12.20 -21.19
N ARG A 587 -38.33 -10.99 -21.02
CA ARG A 587 -38.50 -10.38 -19.69
C ARG A 587 -39.37 -11.22 -18.76
N LEU A 588 -40.51 -11.72 -19.23
CA LEU A 588 -41.37 -12.60 -18.44
C LEU A 588 -40.65 -13.91 -18.06
N SER A 589 -39.89 -14.49 -18.98
CA SER A 589 -39.10 -15.69 -18.70
C SER A 589 -38.01 -15.46 -17.64
N SER A 590 -37.29 -14.34 -17.71
CA SER A 590 -36.28 -13.91 -16.74
C SER A 590 -36.90 -13.72 -15.35
N GLN A 591 -38.03 -13.00 -15.28
CA GLN A 591 -38.75 -12.78 -14.03
C GLN A 591 -39.31 -14.07 -13.42
N LEU A 592 -39.76 -15.02 -14.25
CA LEU A 592 -40.21 -16.33 -13.80
C LEU A 592 -39.05 -17.15 -13.22
N ILE A 593 -37.88 -17.13 -13.85
CA ILE A 593 -36.65 -17.79 -13.34
C ILE A 593 -36.26 -17.20 -11.98
N LEU A 594 -36.23 -15.87 -11.85
CA LEU A 594 -35.95 -15.18 -10.59
C LEU A 594 -36.99 -15.52 -9.50
N LEU A 595 -38.27 -15.61 -9.86
CA LEU A 595 -39.34 -16.01 -8.92
C LEU A 595 -39.16 -17.46 -8.45
N GLN A 596 -38.83 -18.38 -9.36
CA GLN A 596 -38.53 -19.77 -9.01
C GLN A 596 -37.32 -19.87 -8.06
N ALA A 597 -36.25 -19.12 -8.36
CA ALA A 597 -35.08 -19.05 -7.49
C ALA A 597 -35.42 -18.47 -6.10
N TRP A 598 -36.24 -17.42 -6.04
CA TRP A 598 -36.71 -16.82 -4.79
C TRP A 598 -37.55 -17.80 -3.96
N LEU A 599 -38.51 -18.51 -4.57
CA LEU A 599 -39.31 -19.54 -3.91
C LEU A 599 -38.44 -20.68 -3.37
N ALA A 600 -37.47 -21.14 -4.17
CA ALA A 600 -36.51 -22.16 -3.73
C ALA A 600 -35.66 -21.67 -2.54
N HIS A 601 -35.21 -20.42 -2.56
CA HIS A 601 -34.47 -19.81 -1.46
C HIS A 601 -35.33 -19.68 -0.19
N LEU A 602 -36.60 -19.30 -0.31
CA LEU A 602 -37.53 -19.23 0.83
C LEU A 602 -37.75 -20.62 1.45
N TRP A 603 -37.90 -21.64 0.60
CA TRP A 603 -38.02 -23.02 1.05
C TRP A 603 -36.73 -23.50 1.76
N LYS A 604 -35.56 -23.14 1.22
CA LYS A 604 -34.27 -23.42 1.84
C LYS A 604 -34.12 -22.73 3.20
N LEU A 605 -34.46 -21.45 3.32
CA LEU A 605 -34.44 -20.70 4.59
C LEU A 605 -35.36 -21.36 5.64
N PHE A 606 -36.56 -21.79 5.24
CA PHE A 606 -37.48 -22.48 6.13
C PHE A 606 -36.95 -23.85 6.57
N TYR A 607 -36.25 -24.55 5.68
CA TYR A 607 -35.60 -25.84 5.96
C TYR A 607 -34.37 -25.69 6.86
N ASP A 608 -33.53 -24.69 6.63
CA ASP A 608 -32.34 -24.41 7.43
C ASP A 608 -32.69 -23.81 8.81
N ALA A 609 -33.79 -23.06 8.94
CA ALA A 609 -34.33 -22.63 10.23
C ALA A 609 -34.77 -23.80 11.14
N ARG A 610 -34.98 -24.99 10.57
CA ARG A 610 -35.27 -26.24 11.32
C ARG A 610 -34.01 -27.02 11.72
N LYS A 611 -32.81 -26.65 11.23
CA LYS A 611 -31.55 -27.30 11.65
C LYS A 611 -30.96 -26.62 12.89
N PRO A 612 -30.34 -27.37 13.83
CA PRO A 612 -29.62 -26.78 14.96
C PRO A 612 -28.41 -25.98 14.47
N ARG A 613 -28.19 -24.82 15.11
CA ARG A 613 -27.41 -23.66 14.65
C ARG A 613 -25.88 -23.80 14.66
N SER A 614 -25.33 -25.00 14.55
CA SER A 614 -23.88 -25.23 14.58
C SER A 614 -23.39 -25.84 13.27
N GLN A 615 -22.46 -25.15 12.59
CA GLN A 615 -21.74 -25.57 11.36
C GLN A 615 -22.32 -25.13 10.01
N VAL A 616 -22.46 -23.81 9.80
CA VAL A 616 -22.30 -23.25 8.44
C VAL A 616 -21.08 -22.34 8.48
N LYS A 617 -19.90 -22.89 8.17
CA LYS A 617 -18.75 -22.09 7.76
C LYS A 617 -18.89 -21.87 6.26
N ASN A 618 -19.15 -20.62 5.86
CA ASN A 618 -19.02 -20.24 4.47
C ASN A 618 -17.52 -20.05 4.19
N ASP A 619 -16.87 -21.10 3.71
CA ASP A 619 -15.49 -20.97 3.22
C ASP A 619 -15.53 -20.07 1.96
N VAL A 620 -14.81 -18.95 2.02
CA VAL A 620 -14.69 -18.00 0.92
C VAL A 620 -13.73 -18.59 -0.10
N THR A 621 -14.26 -19.14 -1.19
CA THR A 621 -13.47 -19.62 -2.33
C THR A 621 -13.45 -18.58 -3.45
N ILE A 622 -12.37 -18.54 -4.22
CA ILE A 622 -12.17 -17.61 -5.35
C ILE A 622 -13.35 -17.68 -6.34
N GLU A 623 -13.93 -18.86 -6.52
CA GLU A 623 -15.03 -19.11 -7.44
C GLU A 623 -16.38 -18.56 -6.97
N ASN A 624 -16.55 -18.35 -5.66
CA ASN A 624 -17.77 -17.82 -5.06
C ASN A 624 -17.68 -16.32 -4.76
N LEU A 625 -16.56 -15.68 -5.10
CA LEU A 625 -16.33 -14.27 -4.84
C LEU A 625 -17.10 -13.42 -5.85
N ALA A 626 -18.08 -12.67 -5.39
CA ALA A 626 -18.89 -11.79 -6.22
C ALA A 626 -19.03 -10.40 -5.58
N ARG A 627 -19.33 -9.41 -6.41
CA ARG A 627 -19.53 -8.01 -6.00
C ARG A 627 -20.66 -7.86 -5.00
N ASP A 628 -20.42 -7.07 -3.96
CA ASP A 628 -21.43 -6.64 -3.01
C ASP A 628 -22.28 -5.47 -3.58
N GLU A 629 -23.45 -5.23 -3.01
CA GLU A 629 -24.39 -4.19 -3.48
C GLU A 629 -23.76 -2.79 -3.54
N PHE A 630 -22.96 -2.46 -2.52
CA PHE A 630 -22.27 -1.16 -2.40
C PHE A 630 -20.87 -1.13 -3.02
N ASN A 631 -20.41 -2.24 -3.61
CA ASN A 631 -19.08 -2.37 -4.20
C ASN A 631 -17.94 -1.94 -3.25
N LEU A 632 -18.06 -2.28 -1.97
CA LEU A 632 -17.06 -2.00 -0.95
C LEU A 632 -15.96 -3.07 -0.92
N GLN A 633 -16.23 -4.24 -1.49
CA GLN A 633 -15.25 -5.32 -1.64
C GLN A 633 -14.75 -5.35 -3.09
N LYS A 634 -13.46 -5.04 -3.24
CA LYS A 634 -12.73 -5.06 -4.52
C LYS A 634 -11.54 -6.00 -4.48
N MET A 635 -11.10 -6.44 -5.65
CA MET A 635 -9.84 -7.15 -5.85
C MET A 635 -8.71 -6.12 -5.94
N MET A 636 -7.72 -6.20 -5.05
CA MET A 636 -6.51 -5.38 -5.13
C MET A 636 -5.46 -6.12 -5.93
N VAL A 637 -5.05 -5.55 -7.05
CA VAL A 637 -3.97 -6.09 -7.89
C VAL A 637 -2.71 -5.31 -7.56
N MET A 638 -1.76 -5.95 -6.90
CA MET A 638 -0.49 -5.34 -6.48
C MET A 638 0.67 -5.92 -7.29
N VAL A 639 1.60 -5.05 -7.69
CA VAL A 639 2.82 -5.42 -8.42
C VAL A 639 4.03 -5.03 -7.61
N THR A 640 4.94 -5.98 -7.38
CA THR A 640 6.15 -5.80 -6.57
C THR A 640 7.39 -5.59 -7.42
N ALA A 641 8.44 -5.02 -6.82
CA ALA A 641 9.74 -4.82 -7.48
C ALA A 641 10.41 -6.12 -7.93
N SER A 642 10.19 -7.22 -7.21
CA SER A 642 10.66 -8.55 -7.59
C SER A 642 9.97 -9.14 -8.83
N GLY A 643 8.97 -8.45 -9.41
CA GLY A 643 8.22 -8.98 -10.56
C GLY A 643 7.10 -9.94 -10.18
N LYS A 644 6.66 -9.96 -8.91
CA LYS A 644 5.54 -10.77 -8.44
C LYS A 644 4.24 -9.95 -8.43
N LEU A 645 3.16 -10.56 -8.90
CA LEU A 645 1.82 -10.02 -8.89
C LEU A 645 0.97 -10.75 -7.86
N PHE A 646 0.14 -9.99 -7.15
CA PHE A 646 -0.78 -10.52 -6.15
C PHE A 646 -2.19 -10.01 -6.41
N GLY A 647 -3.17 -10.92 -6.29
CA GLY A 647 -4.58 -10.58 -6.14
C GLY A 647 -4.99 -10.73 -4.68
N ILE A 648 -5.24 -9.62 -4.02
CA ILE A 648 -5.59 -9.58 -2.59
C ILE A 648 -7.03 -9.12 -2.43
N ASP A 649 -7.80 -9.84 -1.62
CA ASP A 649 -9.14 -9.39 -1.25
C ASP A 649 -9.05 -8.14 -0.35
N SER A 650 -9.66 -7.03 -0.77
CA SER A 650 -9.64 -5.78 0.02
C SER A 650 -10.33 -5.89 1.37
N LYS A 651 -11.27 -6.82 1.57
CA LYS A 651 -12.00 -6.95 2.84
C LYS A 651 -11.21 -7.70 3.91
N SER A 652 -10.57 -8.81 3.52
CA SER A 652 -9.87 -9.69 4.46
C SER A 652 -8.35 -9.55 4.44
N GLY A 653 -7.79 -8.97 3.37
CA GLY A 653 -6.35 -8.96 3.12
C GLY A 653 -5.79 -10.32 2.69
N THR A 654 -6.63 -11.32 2.42
CA THR A 654 -6.13 -12.64 1.99
C THR A 654 -5.62 -12.60 0.55
N VAL A 655 -4.47 -13.24 0.32
CA VAL A 655 -3.92 -13.44 -1.03
C VAL A 655 -4.72 -14.57 -1.68
N LEU A 656 -5.45 -14.24 -2.74
CA LEU A 656 -6.29 -15.19 -3.49
C LEU A 656 -5.50 -15.85 -4.63
N TRP A 657 -4.65 -15.09 -5.31
CA TRP A 657 -3.78 -15.63 -6.35
C TRP A 657 -2.45 -14.88 -6.37
N LYS A 658 -1.42 -15.56 -6.89
CA LYS A 658 -0.08 -15.01 -7.08
C LYS A 658 0.47 -15.44 -8.43
N HIS A 659 1.29 -14.59 -9.04
CA HIS A 659 1.94 -14.88 -10.32
C HIS A 659 3.31 -14.21 -10.36
N TYR A 660 4.37 -15.00 -10.61
CA TYR A 660 5.74 -14.51 -10.71
C TYR A 660 6.15 -14.35 -12.18
N LEU A 661 6.70 -13.18 -12.52
CA LEU A 661 7.31 -12.93 -13.82
C LEU A 661 8.82 -13.14 -13.72
N GLN A 662 9.33 -14.10 -14.50
CA GLN A 662 10.76 -14.37 -14.57
C GLN A 662 11.51 -13.27 -15.33
N ASN A 663 12.80 -13.10 -15.01
CA ASN A 663 13.74 -12.17 -15.67
C ASN A 663 13.38 -10.68 -15.54
N VAL A 664 12.76 -10.29 -14.43
CA VAL A 664 12.47 -8.89 -14.13
C VAL A 664 13.65 -8.29 -13.35
N GLN A 665 14.21 -7.20 -13.86
CA GLN A 665 15.29 -6.49 -13.17
C GLN A 665 14.75 -5.70 -11.96
N PRO A 666 15.52 -5.58 -10.86
CA PRO A 666 15.06 -4.90 -9.64
C PRO A 666 14.66 -3.43 -9.84
N ASN A 667 15.27 -2.76 -10.83
CA ASN A 667 15.06 -1.35 -11.14
C ASN A 667 14.09 -1.11 -12.31
N ALA A 668 13.34 -2.14 -12.72
CA ALA A 668 12.36 -2.01 -13.79
C ALA A 668 11.24 -1.01 -13.42
N ALA A 669 10.74 -0.28 -14.42
CA ALA A 669 9.60 0.61 -14.26
C ALA A 669 8.31 -0.13 -14.65
N PHE A 670 7.32 -0.09 -13.75
CA PHE A 670 6.04 -0.78 -13.94
C PHE A 670 4.92 0.23 -14.15
N LYS A 671 4.00 -0.08 -15.05
CA LYS A 671 2.73 0.63 -15.18
C LYS A 671 1.60 -0.36 -15.37
N LEU A 672 0.66 -0.36 -14.42
CA LEU A 672 -0.52 -1.20 -14.45
C LEU A 672 -1.69 -0.41 -15.03
N MET A 673 -2.40 -1.00 -16.00
CA MET A 673 -3.55 -0.38 -16.64
C MET A 673 -4.74 -1.35 -16.69
N VAL A 674 -5.90 -0.90 -16.23
CA VAL A 674 -7.16 -1.64 -16.32
C VAL A 674 -7.81 -1.36 -17.68
N GLN A 675 -7.74 -2.33 -18.60
CA GLN A 675 -8.32 -2.19 -19.94
C GLN A 675 -9.82 -2.49 -19.97
N ARG A 676 -10.24 -3.57 -19.28
CA ARG A 676 -11.64 -3.99 -19.20
C ARG A 676 -11.99 -4.43 -17.78
N THR A 677 -13.08 -3.89 -17.27
CA THR A 677 -13.63 -4.22 -15.94
C THR A 677 -14.55 -5.45 -16.01
N THR A 678 -15.13 -5.86 -14.87
CA THR A 678 -16.08 -6.97 -14.77
C THR A 678 -17.51 -6.62 -15.18
N ALA A 679 -17.77 -5.37 -15.58
CA ALA A 679 -19.11 -4.85 -15.82
C ALA A 679 -19.79 -5.39 -17.09
N HIS A 680 -19.05 -6.03 -17.99
CA HIS A 680 -19.53 -6.46 -19.29
C HIS A 680 -19.58 -7.99 -19.39
N PHE A 681 -20.66 -8.62 -18.95
CA PHE A 681 -20.87 -10.06 -19.14
C PHE A 681 -21.29 -10.33 -20.59
N PRO A 682 -20.65 -11.26 -21.33
CA PRO A 682 -19.85 -12.40 -20.88
C PRO A 682 -18.32 -12.22 -20.97
N HIS A 683 -17.82 -11.02 -21.26
CA HIS A 683 -16.38 -10.82 -21.52
C HIS A 683 -15.56 -10.83 -20.22
N PRO A 684 -14.44 -11.56 -20.15
CA PRO A 684 -13.62 -11.61 -18.93
C PRO A 684 -12.87 -10.29 -18.69
N PRO A 685 -12.67 -9.86 -17.43
CA PRO A 685 -11.88 -8.66 -17.13
C PRO A 685 -10.42 -8.83 -17.59
N GLN A 686 -9.78 -7.71 -17.95
CA GLN A 686 -8.44 -7.70 -18.53
C GLN A 686 -7.63 -6.52 -18.00
N CYS A 687 -6.45 -6.83 -17.45
CA CYS A 687 -5.43 -5.86 -17.06
C CYS A 687 -4.18 -6.06 -17.91
N THR A 688 -3.47 -4.96 -18.15
CA THR A 688 -2.19 -4.96 -18.86
C THR A 688 -1.13 -4.33 -17.97
N LEU A 689 -0.04 -5.06 -17.76
CA LEU A 689 1.15 -4.57 -17.09
C LEU A 689 2.22 -4.29 -18.15
N LEU A 690 2.68 -3.04 -18.20
CA LEU A 690 3.88 -2.64 -18.95
C LEU A 690 5.08 -2.69 -18.01
N VAL A 691 6.05 -3.55 -18.32
CA VAL A 691 7.33 -3.64 -17.63
C VAL A 691 8.39 -3.05 -18.54
N LYS A 692 9.07 -2.00 -18.10
CA LYS A 692 10.18 -1.39 -18.83
C LYS A 692 11.48 -1.66 -18.09
N ASP A 693 12.39 -2.34 -18.77
CA ASP A 693 13.74 -2.51 -18.26
C ASP A 693 14.50 -1.18 -18.36
N LYS A 694 15.23 -0.82 -17.30
CA LYS A 694 15.94 0.45 -17.18
C LYS A 694 17.26 0.44 -17.94
N GLU A 695 17.91 -0.71 -18.04
CA GLU A 695 19.22 -0.83 -18.71
C GLU A 695 19.06 -0.94 -20.22
N THR A 696 18.24 -1.88 -20.69
CA THR A 696 17.98 -2.07 -22.13
C THR A 696 16.98 -1.06 -22.69
N GLY A 697 16.14 -0.46 -21.84
CA GLY A 697 15.05 0.43 -22.25
C GLY A 697 13.86 -0.30 -22.87
N LEU A 698 13.95 -1.60 -23.13
CA LEU A 698 12.91 -2.39 -23.79
C LEU A 698 11.70 -2.59 -22.88
N GLY A 699 10.51 -2.52 -23.47
CA GLY A 699 9.25 -2.75 -22.79
C GLY A 699 8.68 -4.12 -23.10
N THR A 700 8.11 -4.80 -22.10
CA THR A 700 7.30 -6.00 -22.29
C THR A 700 5.88 -5.76 -21.79
N LEU A 701 4.90 -6.29 -22.52
CA LEU A 701 3.49 -6.24 -22.14
C LEU A 701 3.05 -7.60 -21.60
N HIS A 702 2.49 -7.59 -20.40
CA HIS A 702 1.90 -8.77 -19.77
C HIS A 702 0.40 -8.55 -19.59
N VAL A 703 -0.41 -9.33 -20.29
CA VAL A 703 -1.87 -9.23 -20.28
C VAL A 703 -2.46 -10.40 -19.51
N PHE A 704 -3.26 -10.11 -18.49
CA PHE A 704 -3.80 -11.13 -17.58
C PHE A 704 -5.19 -10.77 -17.07
N ASN A 705 -5.88 -11.78 -16.56
CA ASN A 705 -7.14 -11.62 -15.86
C ASN A 705 -6.87 -11.24 -14.39
N PRO A 706 -7.30 -10.06 -13.91
CA PRO A 706 -7.02 -9.59 -12.55
C PRO A 706 -7.76 -10.36 -11.44
N ILE A 707 -8.80 -11.13 -11.76
CA ILE A 707 -9.58 -11.88 -10.76
C ILE A 707 -8.93 -13.23 -10.44
N PHE A 708 -8.36 -13.89 -11.45
CA PHE A 708 -7.79 -15.24 -11.31
C PHE A 708 -6.26 -15.29 -11.47
N GLY A 709 -5.62 -14.21 -11.88
CA GLY A 709 -4.17 -14.16 -12.12
C GLY A 709 -3.67 -14.92 -13.34
N LYS A 710 -4.57 -15.49 -14.16
CA LYS A 710 -4.21 -16.25 -15.35
C LYS A 710 -3.89 -15.32 -16.52
N LYS A 711 -2.85 -15.64 -17.27
CA LYS A 711 -2.51 -14.96 -18.53
C LYS A 711 -3.68 -15.05 -19.50
N SER A 712 -4.01 -13.93 -20.14
CA SER A 712 -5.10 -13.89 -21.12
C SER A 712 -4.71 -14.62 -22.41
N HIS A 713 -5.70 -15.14 -23.14
CA HIS A 713 -5.48 -15.79 -24.43
C HIS A 713 -5.01 -14.83 -25.54
N VAL A 714 -5.21 -13.53 -25.34
CA VAL A 714 -4.79 -12.48 -26.28
C VAL A 714 -3.27 -12.29 -26.18
N SER A 715 -2.56 -12.53 -27.27
CA SER A 715 -1.13 -12.23 -27.36
C SER A 715 -0.91 -10.72 -27.51
N PRO A 716 -0.14 -10.08 -26.62
CA PRO A 716 0.25 -8.69 -26.81
C PRO A 716 1.27 -8.54 -27.96
N PRO A 717 1.37 -7.35 -28.57
CA PRO A 717 2.37 -7.09 -29.59
C PRO A 717 3.78 -7.13 -29.00
N VAL A 718 4.74 -7.66 -29.77
CA VAL A 718 6.17 -7.61 -29.41
C VAL A 718 6.67 -6.19 -29.63
N LEU A 719 7.17 -5.57 -28.57
CA LEU A 719 7.73 -4.23 -28.60
C LEU A 719 9.22 -4.34 -28.92
N ALA A 720 9.58 -4.16 -30.20
CA ALA A 720 10.97 -4.25 -30.65
C ALA A 720 11.83 -3.05 -30.23
N ARG A 721 11.24 -2.02 -29.62
CA ARG A 721 11.88 -0.74 -29.33
C ARG A 721 11.53 -0.21 -27.95
N PRO A 722 12.37 0.67 -27.38
CA PRO A 722 12.11 1.31 -26.11
C PRO A 722 10.82 2.11 -26.13
N VAL A 723 9.95 1.87 -25.14
CA VAL A 723 8.72 2.65 -24.95
C VAL A 723 9.03 3.89 -24.11
N LEU A 724 8.63 5.07 -24.59
CA LEU A 724 8.80 6.32 -23.87
C LEU A 724 7.64 6.58 -22.90
N GLN A 725 6.41 6.44 -23.37
CA GLN A 725 5.20 6.70 -22.59
C GLN A 725 4.06 5.79 -23.04
N SER A 726 3.05 5.65 -22.18
CA SER A 726 1.80 4.98 -22.51
C SER A 726 0.59 5.83 -22.11
N LEU A 727 -0.46 5.78 -22.92
CA LEU A 727 -1.72 6.49 -22.72
C LEU A 727 -2.89 5.52 -22.89
N LEU A 728 -3.75 5.44 -21.87
CA LEU A 728 -4.99 4.66 -21.94
C LEU A 728 -6.12 5.58 -22.40
N LEU A 729 -6.67 5.31 -23.59
CA LEU A 729 -7.80 6.07 -24.12
C LEU A 729 -9.13 5.52 -23.60
N PRO A 730 -10.16 6.38 -23.46
CA PRO A 730 -11.52 5.94 -23.12
C PRO A 730 -12.23 5.26 -24.31
N LEU A 731 -11.65 5.29 -25.51
CA LEU A 731 -12.17 4.58 -26.69
C LEU A 731 -12.16 3.07 -26.44
N MET A 732 -13.24 2.41 -26.83
CA MET A 732 -13.45 0.98 -26.61
C MET A 732 -13.57 0.24 -27.92
N ASP A 733 -13.01 -0.97 -27.97
CA ASP A 733 -13.27 -1.91 -29.06
C ASP A 733 -14.67 -2.56 -28.93
N GLN A 734 -15.03 -3.40 -29.91
CA GLN A 734 -16.25 -4.20 -29.94
C GLN A 734 -16.39 -5.10 -28.70
N ASP A 735 -15.25 -5.52 -28.13
CA ASP A 735 -15.17 -6.33 -26.91
C ASP A 735 -15.08 -5.48 -25.62
N TYR A 736 -15.40 -4.18 -25.68
CA TYR A 736 -15.35 -3.24 -24.54
C TYR A 736 -13.96 -3.10 -23.88
N ALA A 737 -12.89 -3.40 -24.61
CA ALA A 737 -11.52 -3.19 -24.14
C ALA A 737 -11.07 -1.76 -24.49
N LYS A 738 -10.59 -1.02 -23.49
CA LYS A 738 -10.01 0.31 -23.69
C LYS A 738 -8.71 0.25 -24.49
N VAL A 739 -8.55 1.18 -25.42
CA VAL A 739 -7.37 1.24 -26.31
C VAL A 739 -6.17 1.82 -25.55
N LEU A 740 -5.07 1.05 -25.52
CA LEU A 740 -3.78 1.49 -25.02
C LEU A 740 -2.90 1.95 -26.18
N LEU A 741 -2.39 3.17 -26.10
CA LEU A 741 -1.39 3.69 -27.03
C LEU A 741 -0.01 3.72 -26.36
N LEU A 742 1.01 3.28 -27.10
CA LEU A 742 2.40 3.24 -26.67
C LEU A 742 3.25 3.97 -27.69
N ILE A 743 4.01 4.98 -27.25
CA ILE A 743 4.90 5.75 -28.12
C ILE A 743 6.34 5.23 -27.97
N ASP A 744 6.97 4.93 -29.11
CA ASP A 744 8.35 4.44 -29.18
C ASP A 744 9.38 5.60 -29.23
N ASP A 745 10.67 5.25 -29.25
CA ASP A 745 11.80 6.15 -29.37
C ASP A 745 11.89 6.89 -30.73
N GLN A 746 11.26 6.36 -31.79
CA GLN A 746 11.10 7.03 -33.08
C GLN A 746 9.78 7.80 -33.20
N TYR A 747 9.08 7.99 -32.09
CA TYR A 747 7.81 8.71 -32.02
C TYR A 747 6.69 8.09 -32.89
N LYS A 748 6.75 6.79 -33.14
CA LYS A 748 5.67 5.98 -33.73
C LYS A 748 4.80 5.42 -32.62
N VAL A 749 3.49 5.35 -32.89
CA VAL A 749 2.52 4.85 -31.92
C VAL A 749 2.09 3.43 -32.28
N THR A 750 2.16 2.55 -31.29
CA THR A 750 1.55 1.23 -31.35
C THR A 750 0.26 1.22 -30.53
N ALA A 751 -0.82 0.72 -31.12
CA ALA A 751 -2.12 0.61 -30.47
C ALA A 751 -2.37 -0.83 -30.03
N PHE A 752 -2.93 -1.02 -28.83
CA PHE A 752 -3.31 -2.32 -28.30
C PHE A 752 -4.67 -2.23 -27.59
N PRO A 753 -5.71 -2.97 -28.03
CA PRO A 753 -5.77 -3.86 -29.19
C PRO A 753 -5.70 -3.13 -30.55
N SER A 754 -5.17 -3.78 -31.59
CA SER A 754 -5.02 -3.22 -32.95
C SER A 754 -6.04 -3.81 -33.94
N THR A 755 -7.33 -3.82 -33.58
CA THR A 755 -8.40 -4.29 -34.47
C THR A 755 -8.74 -3.24 -35.54
N LYS A 756 -9.36 -3.67 -36.65
CA LYS A 756 -9.76 -2.75 -37.74
C LYS A 756 -10.69 -1.64 -37.26
N ASN A 757 -11.62 -1.97 -36.35
CA ASN A 757 -12.55 -1.01 -35.76
C ASN A 757 -11.80 0.05 -34.94
N VAL A 758 -10.88 -0.37 -34.08
CA VAL A 758 -10.04 0.56 -33.30
C VAL A 758 -9.22 1.46 -34.20
N LEU A 759 -8.61 0.93 -35.26
CA LEU A 759 -7.83 1.74 -36.20
C LEU A 759 -8.69 2.80 -36.91
N GLN A 760 -9.92 2.46 -37.30
CA GLN A 760 -10.85 3.44 -37.89
C GLN A 760 -11.24 4.52 -36.87
N GLN A 761 -11.59 4.14 -35.65
CA GLN A 761 -11.91 5.10 -34.58
C GLN A 761 -10.71 6.00 -34.24
N LEU A 762 -9.50 5.44 -34.22
CA LEU A 762 -8.28 6.22 -34.01
C LEU A 762 -8.01 7.19 -35.16
N GLN A 763 -8.30 6.83 -36.41
CA GLN A 763 -8.17 7.75 -37.55
C GLN A 763 -9.11 8.96 -37.45
N GLU A 764 -10.30 8.76 -36.88
CA GLU A 764 -11.27 9.83 -36.61
C GLU A 764 -10.82 10.68 -35.41
N ALA A 765 -10.35 10.06 -34.33
CA ALA A 765 -9.95 10.72 -33.09
C ALA A 765 -8.48 11.23 -33.07
N ALA A 766 -7.66 10.91 -34.07
CA ALA A 766 -6.22 11.19 -34.09
C ALA A 766 -5.90 12.66 -33.83
N SER A 767 -6.61 13.57 -34.51
CA SER A 767 -6.40 15.01 -34.39
C SER A 767 -6.66 15.57 -32.98
N SER A 768 -7.39 14.83 -32.14
CA SER A 768 -7.73 15.19 -30.75
C SER A 768 -6.87 14.46 -29.71
N THR A 769 -5.95 13.59 -30.14
CA THR A 769 -5.09 12.81 -29.25
C THR A 769 -3.70 13.43 -29.19
N PHE A 770 -3.25 13.77 -27.98
CA PHE A 770 -1.97 14.41 -27.71
C PHE A 770 -1.15 13.60 -26.70
N PHE A 771 0.16 13.57 -26.90
CA PHE A 771 1.14 13.04 -25.96
C PHE A 771 1.99 14.18 -25.43
N TYR A 772 2.48 14.02 -24.20
CA TYR A 772 3.49 14.90 -23.63
C TYR A 772 4.61 14.03 -23.07
N LEU A 773 5.82 14.25 -23.56
CA LEU A 773 7.02 13.56 -23.11
C LEU A 773 7.85 14.50 -22.24
N VAL A 774 8.40 13.96 -21.16
CA VAL A 774 9.22 14.70 -20.21
C VAL A 774 10.57 14.01 -20.11
N ASP A 775 11.62 14.70 -20.53
CA ASP A 775 13.00 14.30 -20.32
C ASP A 775 13.60 15.14 -19.18
N SER A 776 13.69 14.54 -18.00
CA SER A 776 14.25 15.19 -16.81
C SER A 776 15.76 15.38 -16.87
N SER A 777 16.47 14.63 -17.73
CA SER A 777 17.92 14.72 -17.87
C SER A 777 18.34 15.95 -18.69
N GLN A 778 17.57 16.25 -19.73
CA GLN A 778 17.75 17.42 -20.59
C GLN A 778 16.89 18.61 -20.16
N GLY A 779 15.98 18.43 -19.20
CA GLY A 779 15.04 19.47 -18.78
C GLY A 779 14.01 19.82 -19.87
N ARG A 780 13.72 18.90 -20.79
CA ARG A 780 12.92 19.15 -21.98
C ARG A 780 11.53 18.52 -21.85
N LEU A 781 10.50 19.31 -22.09
CA LEU A 781 9.10 18.87 -22.22
C LEU A 781 8.63 19.10 -23.65
N THR A 782 8.10 18.05 -24.28
CA THR A 782 7.68 18.09 -25.69
C THR A 782 6.26 17.56 -25.82
N GLY A 783 5.44 18.22 -26.62
CA GLY A 783 4.08 17.78 -26.95
C GLY A 783 3.96 17.28 -28.38
N PHE A 784 3.35 16.11 -28.55
CA PHE A 784 3.17 15.46 -29.84
C PHE A 784 1.68 15.27 -30.17
N ARG A 785 1.27 15.50 -31.42
CA ARG A 785 -0.06 15.13 -31.94
C ARG A 785 -0.03 13.78 -32.60
N LEU A 786 -1.10 12.99 -32.46
CA LEU A 786 -1.28 11.78 -33.25
C LEU A 786 -1.79 12.12 -34.67
N ARG A 787 -1.15 11.56 -35.69
CA ARG A 787 -1.61 11.60 -37.09
C ARG A 787 -2.43 10.36 -37.44
N LYS A 788 -3.15 10.43 -38.57
CA LYS A 788 -4.02 9.34 -39.05
C LYS A 788 -3.27 8.05 -39.41
N ASP A 789 -1.98 8.15 -39.71
CA ASP A 789 -1.08 7.04 -40.01
C ASP A 789 -0.40 6.45 -38.75
N LEU A 790 -0.83 6.86 -37.55
CA LEU A 790 -0.22 6.50 -36.26
C LEU A 790 1.23 6.98 -36.08
N SER A 791 1.70 7.88 -36.96
CA SER A 791 2.88 8.69 -36.68
C SER A 791 2.52 9.84 -35.73
N THR A 792 3.53 10.45 -35.13
CA THR A 792 3.32 11.66 -34.35
C THR A 792 4.04 12.85 -34.97
N GLU A 793 3.55 14.04 -34.65
CA GLU A 793 4.19 15.30 -35.01
C GLU A 793 4.41 16.17 -33.78
N LEU A 794 5.57 16.81 -33.70
CA LEU A 794 5.90 17.74 -32.63
C LEU A 794 5.09 19.04 -32.80
N ILE A 795 4.38 19.46 -31.75
CA ILE A 795 3.59 20.70 -31.73
C ILE A 795 4.29 21.79 -30.92
N TRP A 796 4.76 21.43 -29.73
CA TRP A 796 5.32 22.38 -28.78
C TRP A 796 6.50 21.78 -28.04
N GLU A 797 7.40 22.64 -27.60
CA GLU A 797 8.59 22.29 -26.84
C GLU A 797 8.84 23.37 -25.80
N VAL A 798 9.05 22.96 -24.55
CA VAL A 798 9.44 23.81 -23.42
C VAL A 798 10.74 23.25 -22.86
N VAL A 799 11.78 24.08 -22.84
CA VAL A 799 13.10 23.70 -22.33
C VAL A 799 13.37 24.47 -21.04
N LEU A 800 13.68 23.73 -19.99
CA LEU A 800 14.06 24.26 -18.68
C LEU A 800 15.59 24.11 -18.51
N PRO A 801 16.31 25.17 -18.08
CA PRO A 801 17.76 25.11 -17.94
C PRO A 801 18.17 24.19 -16.79
N THR A 802 18.79 23.06 -17.12
CA THR A 802 19.24 22.03 -16.17
C THR A 802 20.39 22.49 -15.28
N GLU A 803 21.12 23.52 -15.68
CA GLU A 803 22.17 24.15 -14.87
C GLU A 803 21.60 24.78 -13.60
N VAL A 804 20.35 25.25 -13.64
CA VAL A 804 19.71 26.01 -12.56
C VAL A 804 18.63 25.19 -11.86
N GLN A 805 17.86 24.41 -12.60
CA GLN A 805 16.73 23.66 -12.06
C GLN A 805 16.56 22.28 -12.68
N LYS A 806 16.10 21.32 -11.89
CA LYS A 806 15.86 19.94 -12.28
C LYS A 806 14.40 19.58 -12.06
N ILE A 807 13.80 18.88 -13.03
CA ILE A 807 12.43 18.36 -12.91
C ILE A 807 12.43 17.19 -11.93
N VAL A 808 11.57 17.27 -10.91
CA VAL A 808 11.45 16.24 -9.87
C VAL A 808 10.18 15.42 -10.06
N ASP A 809 9.05 16.08 -10.32
CA ASP A 809 7.75 15.41 -10.45
C ASP A 809 6.87 16.12 -11.49
N VAL A 810 6.01 15.35 -12.15
CA VAL A 810 5.02 15.85 -13.10
C VAL A 810 3.67 15.18 -12.83
N LYS A 811 2.69 15.97 -12.41
CA LYS A 811 1.37 15.49 -12.01
C LYS A 811 0.26 16.04 -12.92
N GLY A 812 -0.36 15.14 -13.67
CA GLY A 812 -1.63 15.37 -14.35
C GLY A 812 -2.82 15.02 -13.44
N LYS A 813 -4.00 15.48 -13.83
CA LYS A 813 -5.26 15.05 -13.18
C LYS A 813 -5.52 13.58 -13.44
N ARG A 814 -6.24 12.92 -12.51
CA ARG A 814 -6.65 11.54 -12.71
C ARG A 814 -7.77 11.47 -13.76
N ALA A 815 -7.64 10.57 -14.73
CA ALA A 815 -8.60 10.44 -15.83
C ALA A 815 -10.01 9.96 -15.40
N ASN A 816 -10.12 9.31 -14.24
CA ASN A 816 -11.37 8.82 -13.65
C ASN A 816 -11.98 9.81 -12.63
N GLU A 817 -11.41 11.00 -12.47
CA GLU A 817 -11.94 12.02 -11.58
C GLU A 817 -13.12 12.75 -12.24
N HIS A 818 -14.22 12.85 -11.52
CA HIS A 818 -15.37 13.66 -11.90
C HIS A 818 -15.52 14.87 -10.97
N VAL A 819 -15.98 15.99 -11.53
CA VAL A 819 -16.22 17.24 -10.80
C VAL A 819 -17.71 17.54 -10.84
N HIS A 820 -18.38 17.51 -9.68
CA HIS A 820 -19.82 17.74 -9.60
C HIS A 820 -20.20 19.21 -9.84
N SER A 821 -19.55 20.15 -9.13
CA SER A 821 -19.85 21.58 -9.25
C SER A 821 -18.79 22.32 -10.07
N GLN A 822 -19.24 22.98 -11.14
CA GLN A 822 -18.42 23.78 -12.06
C GLN A 822 -18.02 25.15 -11.48
N GLY A 823 -18.77 25.65 -10.50
CA GLY A 823 -18.50 26.92 -9.83
C GLY A 823 -18.68 26.82 -8.32
N ARG A 824 -18.23 27.86 -7.62
CA ARG A 824 -18.42 28.05 -6.19
C ARG A 824 -19.33 29.25 -5.97
N VAL A 825 -20.34 29.07 -5.12
CA VAL A 825 -21.26 30.16 -4.76
C VAL A 825 -20.57 31.09 -3.77
N MET A 826 -20.61 32.39 -4.06
CA MET A 826 -20.08 33.47 -3.22
C MET A 826 -21.18 33.99 -2.27
N GLY A 827 -20.80 34.77 -1.25
CA GLY A 827 -21.74 35.27 -0.24
C GLY A 827 -22.89 36.09 -0.84
N ASP A 828 -22.60 36.90 -1.84
CA ASP A 828 -23.56 37.73 -2.57
C ASP A 828 -24.47 36.95 -3.56
N ARG A 829 -24.44 35.61 -3.52
CA ARG A 829 -25.11 34.69 -4.45
C ARG A 829 -24.55 34.72 -5.87
N SER A 830 -23.45 35.42 -6.13
CA SER A 830 -22.71 35.28 -7.38
C SER A 830 -22.01 33.92 -7.44
N VAL A 831 -21.56 33.53 -8.62
CA VAL A 831 -20.85 32.27 -8.82
C VAL A 831 -19.46 32.58 -9.36
N LEU A 832 -18.45 32.03 -8.68
CA LEU A 832 -17.06 32.04 -9.13
C LEU A 832 -16.77 30.71 -9.83
N TYR A 833 -16.59 30.73 -11.13
CA TYR A 833 -16.38 29.52 -11.94
C TYR A 833 -14.96 29.00 -11.81
N LYS A 834 -14.83 27.68 -11.63
CA LYS A 834 -13.56 26.98 -11.50
C LYS A 834 -12.93 26.82 -12.89
N TYR A 835 -11.61 26.97 -12.97
CA TYR A 835 -10.88 26.65 -14.20
C TYR A 835 -10.54 25.15 -14.25
N LEU A 836 -11.29 24.40 -15.05
CA LEU A 836 -11.24 22.94 -15.09
C LEU A 836 -10.58 22.40 -16.36
N ASN A 837 -9.32 22.77 -16.59
CA ASN A 837 -8.56 22.23 -17.71
C ASN A 837 -8.21 20.74 -17.47
N PRO A 838 -8.72 19.77 -18.25
CA PRO A 838 -8.43 18.35 -18.07
C PRO A 838 -6.99 17.97 -18.45
N ASN A 839 -6.34 18.79 -19.30
CA ASN A 839 -5.01 18.53 -19.84
C ASN A 839 -3.91 19.31 -19.08
N LEU A 840 -4.24 19.88 -17.92
CA LEU A 840 -3.29 20.65 -17.12
C LEU A 840 -2.28 19.73 -16.43
N LEU A 841 -1.01 20.09 -16.52
CA LEU A 841 0.11 19.41 -15.89
C LEU A 841 0.73 20.35 -14.86
N ALA A 842 0.93 19.85 -13.64
CA ALA A 842 1.73 20.50 -12.62
C ALA A 842 3.15 19.93 -12.67
N VAL A 843 4.11 20.74 -13.13
CA VAL A 843 5.53 20.39 -13.23
C VAL A 843 6.26 21.01 -12.06
N VAL A 844 6.92 20.19 -11.26
CA VAL A 844 7.67 20.61 -10.08
C VAL A 844 9.16 20.50 -10.36
N THR A 845 9.89 21.56 -10.00
CA THR A 845 11.32 21.70 -10.20
C THR A 845 12.03 22.07 -8.91
N GLU A 846 13.25 21.58 -8.73
CA GLU A 846 14.14 21.94 -7.63
C GLU A 846 15.41 22.58 -8.17
N SER A 847 15.95 23.55 -7.44
CA SER A 847 17.23 24.17 -7.80
C SER A 847 18.40 23.18 -7.70
N THR A 848 19.35 23.29 -8.62
CA THR A 848 20.64 22.56 -8.53
C THR A 848 21.53 23.08 -7.41
N ASP A 849 21.50 24.39 -7.15
CA ASP A 849 22.16 24.99 -5.99
C ASP A 849 21.43 24.57 -4.71
N THR A 850 22.13 23.79 -3.89
CA THR A 850 21.62 23.27 -2.61
C THR A 850 21.92 24.20 -1.43
N HIS A 851 22.59 25.33 -1.66
CA HIS A 851 22.89 26.31 -0.63
C HIS A 851 21.60 26.91 -0.05
N GLN A 852 21.47 26.91 1.28
CA GLN A 852 20.23 27.27 1.99
C GLN A 852 19.66 28.65 1.61
N GLU A 853 20.50 29.61 1.26
CA GLU A 853 20.02 30.95 0.91
C GLU A 853 19.55 31.12 -0.53
N ARG A 854 20.01 30.24 -1.42
CA ARG A 854 19.82 30.33 -2.88
C ARG A 854 18.91 29.23 -3.42
N SER A 855 18.69 28.18 -2.64
CA SER A 855 17.82 27.09 -3.04
C SER A 855 16.39 27.56 -3.27
N PHE A 856 15.71 26.98 -4.25
CA PHE A 856 14.31 27.28 -4.53
C PHE A 856 13.59 26.06 -5.10
N VAL A 857 12.26 26.08 -4.97
CA VAL A 857 11.35 25.12 -5.59
C VAL A 857 10.47 25.88 -6.57
N GLY A 858 10.44 25.45 -7.82
CA GLY A 858 9.60 26.03 -8.88
C GLY A 858 8.41 25.13 -9.20
N THR A 859 7.23 25.70 -9.35
CA THR A 859 6.01 25.02 -9.81
C THR A 859 5.50 25.70 -11.07
N LEU A 860 5.40 24.93 -12.15
CA LEU A 860 4.96 25.37 -13.47
C LEU A 860 3.65 24.65 -13.81
N LEU A 861 2.58 25.39 -14.06
CA LEU A 861 1.32 24.84 -14.55
C LEU A 861 1.29 24.98 -16.08
N ILE A 862 1.37 23.85 -16.79
CA ILE A 862 1.50 23.81 -18.25
C ILE A 862 0.29 23.10 -18.84
N ASP A 863 -0.30 23.66 -19.90
CA ASP A 863 -1.29 22.95 -20.70
C ASP A 863 -0.60 21.89 -21.58
N GLY A 864 -0.93 20.61 -21.38
CA GLY A 864 -0.33 19.49 -22.10
C GLY A 864 -0.62 19.44 -23.61
N VAL A 865 -1.62 20.19 -24.10
CA VAL A 865 -1.98 20.25 -25.52
C VAL A 865 -1.22 21.37 -26.24
N THR A 866 -1.20 22.58 -25.66
CA THR A 866 -0.61 23.76 -26.31
C THR A 866 0.82 24.07 -25.89
N GLY A 867 1.27 23.56 -24.73
CA GLY A 867 2.54 23.93 -24.12
C GLY A 867 2.53 25.30 -23.45
N ARG A 868 1.39 25.99 -23.40
CA ARG A 868 1.27 27.29 -22.74
C ARG A 868 1.46 27.14 -21.24
N ILE A 869 2.41 27.90 -20.70
CA ILE A 869 2.59 28.05 -19.25
C ILE A 869 1.47 28.96 -18.75
N ILE A 870 0.57 28.40 -17.94
CA ILE A 870 -0.58 29.09 -17.35
C ILE A 870 -0.13 29.90 -16.13
N HIS A 871 0.71 29.31 -15.30
CA HIS A 871 1.21 29.92 -14.08
C HIS A 871 2.60 29.41 -13.74
N GLU A 872 3.42 30.29 -13.19
CA GLU A 872 4.75 30.00 -12.67
C GLU A 872 4.85 30.55 -11.25
N ALA A 873 5.21 29.69 -10.31
CA ALA A 873 5.44 30.05 -8.92
C ALA A 873 6.84 29.58 -8.50
N VAL A 874 7.63 30.49 -7.90
CA VAL A 874 8.98 30.19 -7.42
C VAL A 874 9.05 30.46 -5.93
N GLN A 875 9.18 29.39 -5.15
CA GLN A 875 9.36 29.46 -3.71
C GLN A 875 10.85 29.52 -3.35
N ARG A 876 11.29 30.69 -2.87
CA ARG A 876 12.67 30.94 -2.49
C ARG A 876 13.00 30.34 -1.12
N LYS A 877 14.27 29.94 -0.93
CA LYS A 877 14.79 29.31 0.29
C LYS A 877 14.03 28.04 0.66
N ALA A 878 13.56 27.31 -0.35
CA ALA A 878 12.88 26.03 -0.20
C ALA A 878 13.75 24.90 -0.75
N ARG A 879 13.55 23.69 -0.23
CA ARG A 879 14.20 22.46 -0.68
C ARG A 879 13.20 21.30 -0.62
N GLY A 880 13.42 20.27 -1.45
CA GLY A 880 12.68 19.02 -1.36
C GLY A 880 13.06 18.13 -0.17
N PRO A 881 12.45 16.94 -0.06
CA PRO A 881 11.54 16.34 -1.06
C PRO A 881 10.25 17.15 -1.22
N VAL A 882 9.77 17.28 -2.47
CA VAL A 882 8.51 17.98 -2.77
C VAL A 882 7.43 16.96 -3.09
N HIS A 883 6.30 17.04 -2.37
CA HIS A 883 5.13 16.22 -2.63
C HIS A 883 4.03 17.09 -3.25
N CYS A 884 3.53 16.70 -4.42
CA CYS A 884 2.53 17.46 -5.17
C CYS A 884 1.27 16.63 -5.46
N VAL A 885 0.10 17.22 -5.20
CA VAL A 885 -1.22 16.65 -5.49
C VAL A 885 -1.99 17.63 -6.36
N HIS A 886 -2.49 17.16 -7.49
CA HIS A 886 -3.30 17.93 -8.45
C HIS A 886 -4.67 17.26 -8.59
N SER A 887 -5.74 17.98 -8.25
CA SER A 887 -7.13 17.50 -8.30
C SER A 887 -8.08 18.67 -8.60
N GLU A 888 -9.20 18.38 -9.25
CA GLU A 888 -10.22 19.35 -9.67
C GLU A 888 -9.67 20.63 -10.32
N ASN A 889 -9.59 21.73 -9.57
CA ASN A 889 -9.09 23.04 -9.99
C ASN A 889 -7.95 23.55 -9.09
N TRP A 890 -7.35 22.67 -8.30
CA TRP A 890 -6.38 23.03 -7.28
C TRP A 890 -5.14 22.16 -7.29
N VAL A 891 -4.04 22.75 -6.85
CA VAL A 891 -2.75 22.09 -6.68
C VAL A 891 -2.26 22.38 -5.28
N VAL A 892 -1.92 21.34 -4.54
CA VAL A 892 -1.27 21.45 -3.23
C VAL A 892 0.10 20.81 -3.34
N TYR A 893 1.13 21.54 -2.95
CA TYR A 893 2.46 20.99 -2.81
C TYR A 893 3.10 21.36 -1.48
N GLU A 894 3.96 20.48 -0.97
CA GLU A 894 4.71 20.67 0.26
C GLU A 894 6.21 20.72 -0.01
N TYR A 895 6.93 21.53 0.76
CA TYR A 895 8.38 21.68 0.70
C TYR A 895 8.96 22.04 2.08
N TRP A 896 10.28 21.90 2.21
CA TRP A 896 11.04 22.34 3.38
C TRP A 896 11.55 23.77 3.21
N ASN A 897 11.11 24.69 4.08
CA ASN A 897 11.65 26.04 4.14
C ASN A 897 12.96 26.04 4.95
N THR A 898 14.07 26.33 4.27
CA THR A 898 15.42 26.34 4.87
C THR A 898 15.67 27.56 5.75
N LYS A 899 15.01 28.70 5.49
CA LYS A 899 15.16 29.94 6.27
C LYS A 899 14.58 29.77 7.68
N SER A 900 13.37 29.23 7.77
CA SER A 900 12.67 29.00 9.03
C SER A 900 12.79 27.58 9.57
N ARG A 901 13.41 26.66 8.82
CA ARG A 901 13.62 25.25 9.18
C ARG A 901 12.32 24.54 9.55
N ARG A 902 11.32 24.60 8.66
CA ARG A 902 9.98 24.01 8.86
C ARG A 902 9.37 23.58 7.53
N ASN A 903 8.41 22.65 7.57
CA ASN A 903 7.64 22.26 6.38
C ASN A 903 6.51 23.26 6.12
N GLU A 904 6.25 23.53 4.85
CA GLU A 904 5.21 24.45 4.42
C GLU A 904 4.39 23.83 3.28
N PHE A 905 3.08 23.88 3.40
CA PHE A 905 2.15 23.65 2.29
C PHE A 905 1.98 24.94 1.51
N SER A 906 1.87 24.84 0.20
CA SER A 906 1.37 25.92 -0.64
C SER A 906 0.25 25.40 -1.53
N VAL A 907 -0.83 26.18 -1.59
CA VAL A 907 -2.06 25.82 -2.28
C VAL A 907 -2.28 26.82 -3.41
N LEU A 908 -2.64 26.31 -4.58
CA LEU A 908 -3.06 27.09 -5.73
C LEU A 908 -4.47 26.67 -6.10
N GLU A 909 -5.37 27.63 -6.30
CA GLU A 909 -6.68 27.42 -6.90
C GLU A 909 -6.83 28.28 -8.14
N LEU A 910 -7.36 27.67 -9.21
CA LEU A 910 -7.56 28.33 -10.50
C LEU A 910 -9.04 28.61 -10.74
N PHE A 911 -9.36 29.86 -11.11
CA PHE A 911 -10.72 30.34 -11.40
C PHE A 911 -10.77 31.04 -12.77
N GLU A 912 -11.90 30.91 -13.47
CA GLU A 912 -12.15 31.63 -14.73
C GLU A 912 -12.65 33.05 -14.48
N GLY A 913 -13.41 33.25 -13.40
CA GLY A 913 -14.08 34.51 -13.07
C GLY A 913 -15.57 34.30 -12.79
N THR A 914 -16.37 35.35 -12.94
CA THR A 914 -17.83 35.34 -12.73
C THR A 914 -18.63 34.87 -13.94
N GLU A 915 -18.00 34.81 -15.12
CA GLU A 915 -18.61 34.37 -16.37
C GLU A 915 -17.85 33.16 -16.93
N LEU A 916 -18.59 32.19 -17.48
CA LEU A 916 -18.02 31.06 -18.20
C LEU A 916 -17.74 31.44 -19.65
N TYR A 917 -16.55 31.12 -20.15
CA TYR A 917 -16.26 31.33 -21.58
C TYR A 917 -17.08 30.39 -22.47
N ASN A 918 -17.13 29.10 -22.12
CA ASN A 918 -17.96 28.10 -22.80
C ASN A 918 -18.41 27.03 -21.80
N SER A 919 -19.71 26.86 -21.65
CA SER A 919 -20.33 25.93 -20.69
C SER A 919 -20.44 24.49 -21.21
N THR A 920 -20.32 24.28 -22.52
CA THR A 920 -20.58 22.97 -23.16
C THR A 920 -19.32 22.16 -23.36
N VAL A 921 -18.23 22.80 -23.80
CA VAL A 921 -16.99 22.14 -24.19
C VAL A 921 -15.79 22.91 -23.63
N PHE A 922 -14.84 22.17 -23.07
CA PHE A 922 -13.51 22.66 -22.76
C PHE A 922 -12.55 22.25 -23.88
N SER A 923 -11.98 23.23 -24.59
CA SER A 923 -10.92 23.01 -25.58
C SER A 923 -9.71 23.86 -25.21
N SER A 924 -8.56 23.22 -25.02
CA SER A 924 -7.29 23.90 -24.75
C SER A 924 -6.84 24.84 -25.87
N LEU A 925 -7.32 24.63 -27.11
CA LEU A 925 -6.93 25.41 -28.29
C LEU A 925 -7.68 26.74 -28.43
N ASP A 926 -8.86 26.85 -27.81
CA ASP A 926 -9.80 27.97 -27.96
C ASP A 926 -10.05 28.66 -26.61
N ARG A 927 -8.95 28.97 -25.90
CA ARG A 927 -8.98 29.67 -24.60
C ARG A 927 -7.99 30.84 -24.61
N PRO A 928 -8.46 32.07 -24.90
CA PRO A 928 -7.58 33.24 -24.96
C PRO A 928 -7.16 33.72 -23.55
N TYR A 929 -8.10 33.73 -22.60
CA TYR A 929 -7.89 34.31 -21.27
C TYR A 929 -7.20 33.32 -20.31
N PRO A 930 -6.14 33.75 -19.61
CA PRO A 930 -5.57 32.97 -18.52
C PRO A 930 -6.49 33.00 -17.29
N PRO A 931 -6.52 31.92 -16.48
CA PRO A 931 -7.28 31.89 -15.25
C PRO A 931 -6.67 32.80 -14.17
N GLN A 932 -7.53 33.25 -13.25
CA GLN A 932 -7.09 33.86 -12.00
C GLN A 932 -6.59 32.77 -11.06
N VAL A 933 -5.31 32.88 -10.66
CA VAL A 933 -4.67 31.93 -9.74
C VAL A 933 -4.58 32.58 -8.36
N LEU A 934 -5.23 31.95 -7.38
CA LEU A 934 -5.13 32.33 -5.98
C LEU A 934 -4.16 31.39 -5.27
N GLN A 935 -3.25 31.95 -4.46
CA GLN A 935 -2.25 31.19 -3.74
C GLN A 935 -2.19 31.57 -2.27
N GLN A 936 -1.95 30.58 -1.41
CA GLN A 936 -1.70 30.79 0.01
C GLN A 936 -0.84 29.67 0.58
N SER A 937 0.05 30.01 1.51
CA SER A 937 0.96 29.07 2.16
C SER A 937 0.59 28.86 3.62
N TYR A 938 0.85 27.65 4.12
CA TYR A 938 0.54 27.19 5.47
C TYR A 938 1.74 26.45 6.04
N ILE A 939 1.93 26.52 7.36
CA ILE A 939 3.01 25.85 8.08
C ILE A 939 2.50 24.50 8.57
N PHE A 940 3.30 23.46 8.37
CA PHE A 940 3.02 22.11 8.87
C PHE A 940 4.12 21.64 9.83
N PRO A 941 3.78 21.12 11.03
CA PRO A 941 4.77 20.88 12.09
C PRO A 941 5.57 19.58 11.94
N SER A 942 5.21 18.69 11.01
CA SER A 942 5.86 17.38 10.80
C SER A 942 6.37 17.25 9.36
N PRO A 943 7.41 16.45 9.07
CA PRO A 943 7.70 16.06 7.70
C PRO A 943 6.58 15.19 7.12
N ILE A 944 6.55 15.10 5.80
CA ILE A 944 5.61 14.30 5.04
C ILE A 944 6.38 13.24 4.24
N SER A 945 5.83 12.02 4.17
CA SER A 945 6.38 10.94 3.36
C SER A 945 5.67 10.80 2.01
N THR A 946 4.35 11.05 1.98
CA THR A 946 3.51 10.96 0.79
C THR A 946 2.17 11.65 1.01
N MET A 947 1.50 12.03 -0.09
CA MET A 947 0.22 12.74 -0.07
C MET A 947 -0.67 12.24 -1.20
N GLU A 948 -1.97 12.11 -0.92
CA GLU A 948 -2.96 11.75 -1.94
C GLU A 948 -4.34 12.34 -1.63
N ALA A 949 -5.16 12.61 -2.65
CA ALA A 949 -6.53 13.09 -2.46
C ALA A 949 -7.54 11.94 -2.44
N THR A 950 -8.63 12.10 -1.67
CA THR A 950 -9.77 11.18 -1.70
C THR A 950 -10.53 11.27 -3.01
N LEU A 951 -10.96 10.12 -3.55
CA LEU A 951 -11.67 9.99 -4.82
C LEU A 951 -12.99 9.23 -4.66
N THR A 952 -14.08 9.78 -5.22
CA THR A 952 -15.42 9.18 -5.31
C THR A 952 -15.95 9.26 -6.75
N GLU A 953 -16.99 8.49 -7.08
CA GLU A 953 -17.48 8.36 -8.46
C GLU A 953 -18.05 9.66 -9.03
N LYS A 954 -18.76 10.46 -8.23
CA LYS A 954 -19.40 11.70 -8.69
C LYS A 954 -18.67 12.96 -8.23
N GLY A 955 -17.79 12.88 -7.23
CA GLY A 955 -17.07 14.03 -6.69
C GLY A 955 -18.00 15.03 -6.00
N ILE A 956 -19.02 14.54 -5.30
CA ILE A 956 -19.99 15.32 -4.50
C ILE A 956 -19.48 15.49 -3.07
N THR A 957 -18.95 14.41 -2.48
CA THR A 957 -18.43 14.44 -1.11
C THR A 957 -17.25 15.41 -0.98
N SER A 958 -16.98 15.87 0.24
CA SER A 958 -15.84 16.77 0.49
C SER A 958 -14.51 16.07 0.17
N ARG A 959 -13.57 16.81 -0.42
CA ARG A 959 -12.22 16.29 -0.70
C ARG A 959 -11.35 16.42 0.54
N HIS A 960 -10.76 15.31 0.96
CA HIS A 960 -9.72 15.28 1.98
C HIS A 960 -8.37 14.94 1.36
N LEU A 961 -7.32 15.50 1.95
CA LEU A 961 -5.93 15.23 1.64
C LEU A 961 -5.41 14.22 2.68
N LEU A 962 -5.06 13.04 2.23
CA LEU A 962 -4.45 12.00 3.04
C LEU A 962 -2.94 12.25 3.08
N VAL A 963 -2.41 12.50 4.26
CA VAL A 963 -0.99 12.82 4.48
C VAL A 963 -0.35 11.69 5.28
N GLY A 964 0.61 10.98 4.67
CA GLY A 964 1.39 9.95 5.34
C GLY A 964 2.55 10.59 6.10
N LEU A 965 2.55 10.47 7.44
CA LEU A 965 3.62 10.98 8.29
C LEU A 965 4.76 9.94 8.43
N PRO A 966 6.00 10.37 8.70
CA PRO A 966 7.12 9.46 8.93
C PRO A 966 6.95 8.61 10.20
N SER A 967 6.13 9.04 11.16
CA SER A 967 5.72 8.24 12.33
C SER A 967 4.86 7.03 11.95
N GLY A 968 4.39 6.97 10.70
CA GLY A 968 3.48 5.95 10.18
C GLY A 968 2.01 6.23 10.45
N ALA A 969 1.66 7.37 11.05
CA ALA A 969 0.28 7.85 11.14
C ALA A 969 -0.17 8.45 9.81
N ILE A 970 -1.44 8.24 9.44
CA ILE A 970 -2.04 8.78 8.23
C ILE A 970 -3.10 9.81 8.63
N LEU A 971 -2.84 11.07 8.32
CA LEU A 971 -3.71 12.20 8.64
C LEU A 971 -4.71 12.45 7.51
N SER A 972 -5.99 12.55 7.82
CA SER A 972 -7.03 13.00 6.89
C SER A 972 -7.28 14.48 7.08
N LEU A 973 -6.69 15.32 6.23
CA LEU A 973 -6.79 16.78 6.29
C LEU A 973 -7.88 17.29 5.35
N PRO A 974 -8.97 17.91 5.85
CA PRO A 974 -10.01 18.47 4.99
C PRO A 974 -9.47 19.61 4.12
N LYS A 975 -9.75 19.57 2.80
CA LYS A 975 -9.30 20.60 1.84
C LYS A 975 -9.79 22.01 2.18
N MET A 976 -10.90 22.15 2.92
CA MET A 976 -11.44 23.44 3.35
C MET A 976 -10.50 24.26 4.24
N PHE A 977 -9.56 23.61 4.96
CA PHE A 977 -8.55 24.34 5.72
C PHE A 977 -7.43 24.89 4.83
N LEU A 978 -7.20 24.26 3.69
CA LEU A 978 -6.23 24.64 2.67
C LEU A 978 -6.92 25.42 1.56
N ASP A 979 -7.59 26.54 1.89
CA ASP A 979 -8.32 27.38 0.93
C ASP A 979 -7.60 28.74 0.82
N PRO A 980 -7.12 29.16 -0.37
CA PRO A 980 -6.39 30.41 -0.53
C PRO A 980 -7.23 31.67 -0.32
N ARG A 981 -8.56 31.52 -0.23
CA ARG A 981 -9.50 32.64 -0.02
C ARG A 981 -9.74 32.93 1.46
N ARG A 982 -9.08 32.19 2.38
CA ARG A 982 -9.22 32.42 3.82
C ARG A 982 -8.71 33.82 4.17
N PRO A 983 -9.56 34.70 4.70
CA PRO A 983 -9.20 36.10 4.90
C PRO A 983 -8.30 36.24 6.13
N GLU A 984 -7.30 37.12 6.05
CA GLU A 984 -6.52 37.53 7.22
C GLU A 984 -7.39 38.32 8.22
N ILE A 985 -8.30 39.14 7.69
CA ILE A 985 -9.26 39.94 8.45
C ILE A 985 -10.67 39.60 7.95
N VAL A 986 -11.52 39.12 8.85
CA VAL A 986 -12.89 38.67 8.52
C VAL A 986 -13.76 39.84 8.04
N SER A 987 -14.30 39.73 6.83
CA SER A 987 -15.33 40.62 6.27
C SER A 987 -16.74 40.00 6.40
N GLU A 988 -17.79 40.81 6.20
CA GLU A 988 -19.17 40.31 6.22
C GLU A 988 -19.43 39.26 5.13
N GLN A 989 -18.91 39.46 3.91
CA GLN A 989 -19.02 38.49 2.82
C GLN A 989 -18.32 37.18 3.15
N SER A 990 -17.11 37.25 3.72
CA SER A 990 -16.37 36.04 4.10
C SER A 990 -17.08 35.26 5.21
N ARG A 991 -17.80 35.95 6.11
CA ARG A 991 -18.63 35.34 7.15
C ARG A 991 -19.87 34.68 6.56
N GLU A 992 -20.50 35.29 5.56
CA GLU A 992 -21.65 34.71 4.83
C GLU A 992 -21.26 33.43 4.07
N GLU A 993 -20.06 33.39 3.48
CA GLU A 993 -19.49 32.18 2.86
C GLU A 993 -19.01 31.12 3.86
N ASN A 994 -19.04 31.40 5.17
CA ASN A 994 -18.46 30.58 6.24
C ASN A 994 -16.96 30.27 6.03
N LEU A 995 -16.19 31.25 5.54
CA LEU A 995 -14.74 31.11 5.44
C LEU A 995 -14.08 31.25 6.81
N ILE A 996 -13.25 30.26 7.15
CA ILE A 996 -12.46 30.27 8.37
C ILE A 996 -11.33 31.30 8.19
N PRO A 997 -11.09 32.22 9.14
CA PRO A 997 -10.00 33.19 9.04
C PRO A 997 -8.65 32.49 8.85
N TYR A 998 -7.73 33.12 8.13
CA TYR A 998 -6.41 32.55 7.88
C TYR A 998 -5.68 32.26 9.20
N ALA A 999 -5.23 31.02 9.33
CA ALA A 999 -4.37 30.58 10.41
C ALA A 999 -3.19 29.87 9.75
N PRO A 1000 -1.97 30.44 9.82
CA PRO A 1000 -0.81 29.90 9.12
C PRO A 1000 -0.40 28.54 9.66
N GLU A 1001 -0.48 28.33 10.97
CA GLU A 1001 -0.11 27.05 11.59
C GLU A 1001 -1.26 26.05 11.53
N MET A 1002 -1.00 24.90 10.91
CA MET A 1002 -1.95 23.80 10.83
C MET A 1002 -1.68 22.78 11.95
N PRO A 1003 -2.57 22.68 12.97
CA PRO A 1003 -2.36 21.75 14.06
C PRO A 1003 -2.60 20.30 13.63
N ILE A 1004 -1.76 19.39 14.07
CA ILE A 1004 -2.00 17.95 13.94
C ILE A 1004 -2.92 17.51 15.07
N ARG A 1005 -4.11 17.04 14.69
CA ARG A 1005 -5.12 16.51 15.60
C ARG A 1005 -5.12 14.99 15.51
N THR A 1006 -4.95 14.31 16.64
CA THR A 1006 -4.87 12.84 16.67
C THR A 1006 -6.20 12.19 16.29
N GLU A 1007 -7.33 12.89 16.43
CA GLU A 1007 -8.65 12.41 16.02
C GLU A 1007 -8.81 12.33 14.49
N TRP A 1008 -7.93 12.97 13.73
CA TRP A 1008 -7.92 12.91 12.27
C TRP A 1008 -7.03 11.80 11.71
N PHE A 1009 -6.38 11.01 12.58
CA PHE A 1009 -5.63 9.84 12.15
C PHE A 1009 -6.58 8.70 11.81
N ILE A 1010 -6.53 8.24 10.55
CA ILE A 1010 -7.41 7.16 10.07
C ILE A 1010 -6.96 5.79 10.58
N ASN A 1011 -5.67 5.63 10.88
CA ASN A 1011 -5.07 4.34 11.19
C ASN A 1011 -4.80 4.10 12.68
N TYR A 1012 -5.31 4.95 13.58
CA TYR A 1012 -5.19 4.80 15.05
C TYR A 1012 -3.83 4.19 15.49
N ASN A 1013 -3.83 2.97 16.05
CA ASN A 1013 -2.63 2.24 16.50
C ASN A 1013 -2.00 1.33 15.42
N GLN A 1014 -2.54 1.31 14.21
CA GLN A 1014 -2.06 0.58 13.05
C GLN A 1014 -1.08 1.44 12.23
N THR A 1015 0.04 1.84 12.84
CA THR A 1015 1.08 2.60 12.15
C THR A 1015 1.64 1.82 10.95
N VAL A 1016 1.88 2.52 9.85
CA VAL A 1016 2.43 1.98 8.61
C VAL A 1016 3.86 2.46 8.46
N SER A 1017 4.83 1.56 8.52
CA SER A 1017 6.24 1.94 8.45
C SER A 1017 6.63 2.30 7.01
N ARG A 1018 7.42 3.37 6.85
CA ARG A 1018 7.93 3.87 5.55
C ARG A 1018 6.85 3.93 4.46
N VAL A 1019 5.78 4.69 4.72
CA VAL A 1019 4.71 4.90 3.73
C VAL A 1019 5.29 5.50 2.46
N ARG A 1020 5.16 4.80 1.33
CA ARG A 1020 5.66 5.26 0.02
C ARG A 1020 4.54 5.82 -0.84
N GLY A 1021 3.37 5.21 -0.77
CA GLY A 1021 2.21 5.65 -1.52
C GLY A 1021 0.92 5.42 -0.76
N ILE A 1022 -0.08 6.24 -1.09
CA ILE A 1022 -1.47 6.04 -0.70
C ILE A 1022 -2.26 5.94 -1.99
N TYR A 1023 -3.02 4.87 -2.15
CA TYR A 1023 -3.95 4.69 -3.25
C TYR A 1023 -5.38 4.91 -2.75
N THR A 1024 -6.16 5.64 -3.55
CA THR A 1024 -7.55 5.97 -3.26
C THR A 1024 -8.43 5.52 -4.41
N ALA A 1025 -9.44 4.71 -4.10
CA ALA A 1025 -10.41 4.22 -5.08
C ALA A 1025 -11.83 4.64 -4.71
N PRO A 1026 -12.68 4.94 -5.71
CA PRO A 1026 -14.09 5.14 -5.47
C PRO A 1026 -14.76 3.82 -5.10
N SER A 1027 -15.67 3.88 -4.12
CA SER A 1027 -16.63 2.80 -3.85
C SER A 1027 -17.91 2.99 -4.68
N GLY A 1028 -18.87 2.07 -4.60
CA GLY A 1028 -20.20 2.28 -5.18
C GLY A 1028 -21.07 3.28 -4.40
N LEU A 1029 -20.62 3.69 -3.20
CA LEU A 1029 -21.23 4.75 -2.40
C LEU A 1029 -20.47 6.07 -2.61
N GLU A 1030 -21.21 7.17 -2.69
CA GLU A 1030 -20.61 8.48 -2.91
C GLU A 1030 -19.99 9.03 -1.61
N SER A 1031 -20.45 8.58 -0.44
CA SER A 1031 -19.90 9.02 0.84
C SER A 1031 -18.57 8.34 1.22
N THR A 1032 -18.21 7.23 0.56
CA THR A 1032 -17.10 6.38 1.00
C THR A 1032 -15.98 6.26 -0.04
N CYS A 1033 -14.74 6.36 0.44
CA CYS A 1033 -13.52 6.17 -0.35
C CYS A 1033 -12.72 5.01 0.22
N LEU A 1034 -12.29 4.08 -0.63
CA LEU A 1034 -11.41 2.98 -0.24
C LEU A 1034 -9.97 3.49 -0.27
N VAL A 1035 -9.25 3.29 0.83
CA VAL A 1035 -7.88 3.78 1.01
C VAL A 1035 -6.94 2.60 1.26
N VAL A 1036 -5.83 2.56 0.54
CA VAL A 1036 -4.73 1.63 0.78
C VAL A 1036 -3.44 2.42 0.90
N ALA A 1037 -2.83 2.37 2.07
CA ALA A 1037 -1.48 2.86 2.27
C ALA A 1037 -0.52 1.68 2.11
N TYR A 1038 0.46 1.84 1.21
CA TYR A 1038 1.51 0.85 1.00
C TYR A 1038 2.88 1.48 1.21
N GLY A 1039 3.71 0.77 1.97
CA GLY A 1039 5.05 1.17 2.37
C GLY A 1039 5.88 -0.06 2.58
N LEU A 1040 6.53 -0.18 3.74
CA LEU A 1040 6.99 -1.49 4.21
C LEU A 1040 5.81 -2.37 4.63
N ASP A 1041 4.79 -1.75 5.22
CA ASP A 1041 3.55 -2.39 5.64
C ASP A 1041 2.42 -2.02 4.67
N ILE A 1042 1.37 -2.84 4.65
CA ILE A 1042 0.14 -2.56 3.90
C ILE A 1042 -0.97 -2.32 4.90
N TYR A 1043 -1.70 -1.23 4.73
CA TYR A 1043 -2.89 -0.90 5.50
C TYR A 1043 -4.04 -0.54 4.57
N GLN A 1044 -5.18 -1.20 4.73
CA GLN A 1044 -6.39 -0.91 3.99
C GLN A 1044 -7.46 -0.44 4.97
N THR A 1045 -8.21 0.59 4.58
CA THR A 1045 -9.37 1.09 5.33
C THR A 1045 -10.36 1.80 4.41
N ARG A 1046 -11.42 2.35 5.01
CA ARG A 1046 -12.45 3.16 4.36
C ARG A 1046 -12.49 4.52 5.03
N VAL A 1047 -12.61 5.59 4.23
CA VAL A 1047 -12.70 6.96 4.73
C VAL A 1047 -14.01 7.58 4.32
N TYR A 1048 -14.60 8.38 5.21
CA TYR A 1048 -15.90 9.03 5.05
C TYR A 1048 -15.78 10.55 5.21
N PRO A 1049 -15.32 11.29 4.18
CA PRO A 1049 -15.06 12.74 4.29
C PRO A 1049 -16.24 13.55 4.83
N SER A 1050 -17.43 13.30 4.29
CA SER A 1050 -18.68 13.97 4.70
C SER A 1050 -19.58 13.12 5.61
N LYS A 1051 -19.01 12.11 6.29
CA LYS A 1051 -19.76 11.03 6.97
C LYS A 1051 -20.64 10.23 5.98
N GLN A 1052 -21.18 9.10 6.44
CA GLN A 1052 -22.02 8.22 5.60
C GLN A 1052 -23.45 8.79 5.49
N PHE A 1053 -23.69 9.64 4.50
CA PHE A 1053 -25.01 10.27 4.29
C PHE A 1053 -25.96 9.45 3.40
N ASP A 1054 -25.44 8.45 2.68
CA ASP A 1054 -26.14 7.57 1.74
C ASP A 1054 -26.42 6.17 2.31
N VAL A 1055 -26.05 5.93 3.56
CA VAL A 1055 -26.31 4.68 4.30
C VAL A 1055 -27.14 5.00 5.54
N LEU A 1056 -28.03 4.07 5.92
CA LEU A 1056 -28.73 4.16 7.20
C LEU A 1056 -27.71 4.11 8.34
N LYS A 1057 -27.98 4.82 9.43
CA LYS A 1057 -27.03 4.84 10.55
C LYS A 1057 -26.84 3.45 11.16
N ASP A 1058 -25.61 3.17 11.59
CA ASP A 1058 -25.27 1.93 12.30
C ASP A 1058 -26.03 1.78 13.63
N ASP A 1059 -26.38 2.89 14.28
CA ASP A 1059 -27.11 2.96 15.55
C ASP A 1059 -28.65 3.04 15.39
N TYR A 1060 -29.18 2.63 14.23
CA TYR A 1060 -30.61 2.72 13.95
C TYR A 1060 -31.45 1.76 14.83
N ASP A 1061 -32.41 2.31 15.57
CA ASP A 1061 -33.27 1.54 16.48
C ASP A 1061 -34.44 0.87 15.76
N TYR A 1062 -34.18 -0.32 15.21
CA TYR A 1062 -35.20 -1.15 14.57
C TYR A 1062 -36.30 -1.61 15.54
N VAL A 1063 -35.99 -1.79 16.84
CA VAL A 1063 -36.93 -2.32 17.83
C VAL A 1063 -37.96 -1.26 18.18
N LEU A 1064 -37.53 -0.02 18.39
CA LEU A 1064 -38.41 1.11 18.66
C LEU A 1064 -39.45 1.27 17.56
N ILE A 1065 -39.03 1.37 16.30
CA ILE A 1065 -39.95 1.58 15.18
C ILE A 1065 -40.88 0.38 15.00
N SER A 1066 -40.36 -0.84 15.09
CA SER A 1066 -41.20 -2.05 15.01
C SER A 1066 -42.25 -2.07 16.13
N SER A 1067 -41.85 -1.74 17.36
CA SER A 1067 -42.77 -1.71 18.51
C SER A 1067 -43.85 -0.63 18.38
N VAL A 1068 -43.48 0.55 17.88
CA VAL A 1068 -44.42 1.65 17.62
C VAL A 1068 -45.43 1.26 16.53
N LEU A 1069 -44.98 0.61 15.45
CA LEU A 1069 -45.85 0.12 14.39
C LEU A 1069 -46.86 -0.92 14.92
N PHE A 1070 -46.40 -1.88 15.73
CA PHE A 1070 -47.31 -2.83 16.38
C PHE A 1070 -48.27 -2.13 17.33
N GLY A 1071 -47.77 -1.20 18.15
CA GLY A 1071 -48.59 -0.40 19.06
C GLY A 1071 -49.68 0.36 18.33
N LEU A 1072 -49.35 1.04 17.23
CA LEU A 1072 -50.30 1.76 16.38
C LEU A 1072 -51.29 0.81 15.69
N PHE A 1073 -50.84 -0.35 15.22
CA PHE A 1073 -51.71 -1.36 14.62
C PHE A 1073 -52.76 -1.87 15.61
N PHE A 1074 -52.34 -2.29 16.80
CA PHE A 1074 -53.24 -2.76 17.85
C PHE A 1074 -54.15 -1.65 18.35
N ALA A 1075 -53.61 -0.43 18.55
CA ALA A 1075 -54.41 0.72 18.91
C ALA A 1075 -55.52 0.98 17.86
N THR A 1076 -55.19 0.93 16.57
CA THR A 1076 -56.15 1.11 15.48
C THR A 1076 -57.22 0.02 15.46
N MET A 1077 -56.85 -1.24 15.69
CA MET A 1077 -57.81 -2.35 15.75
C MET A 1077 -58.75 -2.23 16.95
N ILE A 1078 -58.21 -1.86 18.12
CA ILE A 1078 -58.98 -1.65 19.34
C ILE A 1078 -59.90 -0.43 19.18
N THR A 1079 -59.41 0.71 18.70
CA THR A 1079 -60.23 1.91 18.51
C THR A 1079 -61.30 1.71 17.44
N LYS A 1080 -61.00 0.99 16.35
CA LYS A 1080 -62.00 0.61 15.33
C LYS A 1080 -63.16 -0.17 15.97
N ARG A 1081 -62.85 -1.16 16.80
CA ARG A 1081 -63.87 -1.97 17.49
C ARG A 1081 -64.65 -1.13 18.50
N LEU A 1082 -63.97 -0.30 19.30
CA LEU A 1082 -64.61 0.61 20.26
C LEU A 1082 -65.54 1.62 19.56
N ALA A 1083 -65.13 2.16 18.41
CA ALA A 1083 -65.92 3.10 17.62
C ALA A 1083 -67.17 2.42 17.03
N GLN A 1084 -67.03 1.20 16.48
CA GLN A 1084 -68.17 0.41 16.00
C GLN A 1084 -69.19 0.14 17.11
N VAL A 1085 -68.71 -0.26 18.31
CA VAL A 1085 -69.58 -0.48 19.48
C VAL A 1085 -70.27 0.83 19.91
N LYS A 1086 -69.54 1.95 19.95
CA LYS A 1086 -70.11 3.26 20.32
C LYS A 1086 -71.16 3.74 19.31
N LEU A 1087 -70.90 3.59 18.02
CA LEU A 1087 -71.85 3.96 16.96
C LEU A 1087 -73.09 3.07 16.98
N LEU A 1088 -72.94 1.76 17.19
CA LEU A 1088 -74.06 0.84 17.35
C LEU A 1088 -74.92 1.24 18.56
N ASN A 1089 -74.32 1.47 19.72
CA ASN A 1089 -75.04 1.92 20.92
C ASN A 1089 -75.74 3.28 20.72
N ARG A 1090 -75.18 4.17 19.89
CA ARG A 1090 -75.81 5.45 19.54
C ARG A 1090 -76.98 5.27 18.58
N ALA A 1091 -76.92 4.32 17.66
CA ALA A 1091 -77.99 4.04 16.70
C ALA A 1091 -79.17 3.27 17.33
N TRP A 1092 -78.92 2.53 18.42
CA TRP A 1092 -79.95 1.77 19.16
C TRP A 1092 -80.62 2.59 20.27
N ARG A 1093 -80.18 3.82 20.51
CA ARG A 1093 -80.89 4.85 21.27
C ARG A 1093 -81.65 5.75 20.31
#